data_AF-A0A5B1BS83-F1
#
_entry.id   AF-A0A5B1BS83-F1
#
_cell.length_a   1.000
_cell.length_b   1.000
_cell.length_c   1.000
_cell.angle_alpha   90.00
_cell.angle_beta   90.00
_cell.angle_gamma   90.00
#
_symmetry.space_group_name_H-M   'P 1'
#
loop_
_entity.id
_entity.type
_entity.pdbx_description
1 polymer ?
#
loop_
_entity_poly.entity_id
_entity_poly.type
_entity_poly.pdbx_seq_one_letter_code
_entity_poly.pdbx_strand_id
1 'polypeptide(L)'
;MNYSVLAPEVNSALMFSGAGAQPMLQASAAWGGLSEELAVASRAFELVTSGLSGGAWQGPAAAAMTAAAAPYAAWLGAAASQAARTAAQATAVTSAFEAALAATIHPIVVSANRQAFMALVLSNLFGQNAPAIAAAEFAYEEMWAQDVSAMAGYHAAASTVAAQLAPLQALLPNLNGIGNKGAGNVGSGNTGNLNVGSGNQGDANLGSGNRGNQNLGSGNIGNQNVGSGNSGNQNLGSGNIGGRNLGGGNFGSNNVGFGNGGPIATPANGNIGNGNFGNQNFGNGNTGNQNTGIGNHGDNNIGFGNRGDNNIGFGNRGNDNIGFGNTGSGNIGFGLSGNNQIGIGGLNSGSGNIGFGNSGSGNIGFFNSGNNNWGIANSGTTNTGIGNSGTINTGIANSGSLNTGFGNSGGSSILFDGGNTGFGNSGNFNTGVGNAGSFNVGNFNSGGFATGSFNSGIDVTGSFNSGDNNTGFFNAGRFNTGFWNSGNTNTGGFNSGALNTGFGSSVDQAVPNSGWGNTGNGNSGFFNSGIQNSGFRNTGDQNTGFANEGSLDSGFFNSGANAHVGVMNSGGSGGAGGIKAGFFNSGTGAIVSGFFNSGSIGETSGFFNSGGGFNSGLNNAGGGSNSGAFNRGTDQSGFFGQ
;
A
#
# COMPACT_ATOMS: atom_id res chain seq x y z
N MET A 1 -56.10 41.95 56.15
CA MET A 1 -55.54 43.26 56.55
C MET A 1 -55.87 43.52 58.01
N ASN A 2 -55.10 44.33 58.75
CA ASN A 2 -55.52 44.80 60.07
C ASN A 2 -55.82 46.31 60.00
N TYR A 3 -57.07 46.69 60.21
CA TYR A 3 -57.52 48.08 60.20
C TYR A 3 -57.38 48.76 61.58
N SER A 4 -57.18 47.99 62.65
CA SER A 4 -56.99 48.48 64.03
C SER A 4 -55.60 49.06 64.31
N VAL A 5 -54.82 49.37 63.27
CA VAL A 5 -53.53 50.09 63.36
C VAL A 5 -53.51 51.35 62.50
N LEU A 6 -54.64 51.69 61.87
CA LEU A 6 -54.82 52.87 61.05
C LEU A 6 -55.65 53.90 61.83
N ALA A 7 -55.26 55.17 61.76
CA ALA A 7 -56.02 56.29 62.31
C ALA A 7 -57.37 56.47 61.57
N PRO A 8 -58.40 57.06 62.20
CA PRO A 8 -59.70 57.30 61.55
C PRO A 8 -59.55 58.11 60.27
N GLU A 9 -58.66 59.11 60.18
CA GLU A 9 -58.41 59.84 58.94
C GLU A 9 -58.06 58.92 57.76
N VAL A 10 -57.34 57.82 58.02
CA VAL A 10 -56.90 56.87 56.99
C VAL A 10 -58.03 55.89 56.64
N ASN A 11 -58.71 55.30 57.63
CA ASN A 11 -59.84 54.40 57.36
C ASN A 11 -60.99 55.13 56.65
N SER A 12 -61.37 56.32 57.16
CA SER A 12 -62.33 57.23 56.53
C SER A 12 -61.91 57.61 55.11
N ALA A 13 -60.67 58.09 54.89
CA ALA A 13 -60.24 58.51 53.54
C ALA A 13 -60.18 57.35 52.54
N LEU A 14 -59.81 56.13 52.97
CA LEU A 14 -59.79 54.96 52.11
C LEU A 14 -61.20 54.50 51.69
N MET A 15 -62.20 54.62 52.56
CA MET A 15 -63.58 54.24 52.24
C MET A 15 -64.30 55.28 51.37
N PHE A 16 -64.08 56.57 51.63
CA PHE A 16 -64.73 57.68 50.90
C PHE A 16 -63.99 58.10 49.61
N SER A 17 -62.87 57.48 49.26
CA SER A 17 -62.16 57.73 47.99
C SER A 17 -62.34 56.59 46.98
N GLY A 18 -62.18 56.91 45.69
CA GLY A 18 -62.32 55.96 44.58
C GLY A 18 -63.61 56.13 43.78
N ALA A 19 -63.87 55.18 42.87
CA ALA A 19 -64.96 55.27 41.88
C ALA A 19 -66.34 54.79 42.39
N GLY A 20 -66.45 54.42 43.67
CA GLY A 20 -67.66 53.84 44.25
C GLY A 20 -68.04 52.47 43.68
N ALA A 21 -69.26 52.03 43.92
CA ALA A 21 -69.73 50.69 43.58
C ALA A 21 -70.14 50.49 42.09
N GLN A 22 -70.27 51.57 41.32
CA GLN A 22 -70.80 51.52 39.95
C GLN A 22 -70.02 50.58 39.00
N PRO A 23 -68.68 50.54 38.98
CA PRO A 23 -67.93 49.59 38.14
C PRO A 23 -68.20 48.11 38.50
N MET A 24 -68.46 47.80 39.78
CA MET A 24 -68.78 46.45 40.23
C MET A 24 -70.21 46.05 39.86
N LEU A 25 -71.16 47.00 39.89
CA LEU A 25 -72.52 46.79 39.39
C LEU A 25 -72.55 46.57 37.86
N GLN A 26 -71.72 47.31 37.11
CA GLN A 26 -71.54 47.08 35.67
C GLN A 26 -70.94 45.69 35.39
N ALA A 27 -69.94 45.27 36.18
CA ALA A 27 -69.39 43.92 36.09
C ALA A 27 -70.45 42.84 36.43
N SER A 28 -71.28 43.06 37.44
CA SER A 28 -72.41 42.18 37.78
C SER A 28 -73.37 42.02 36.60
N ALA A 29 -73.80 43.12 35.98
CA ALA A 29 -74.68 43.09 34.81
C ALA A 29 -74.04 42.36 33.61
N ALA A 30 -72.73 42.57 33.37
CA ALA A 30 -72.00 41.88 32.30
C ALA A 30 -71.89 40.36 32.54
N TRP A 31 -71.62 39.94 33.78
CA TRP A 31 -71.64 38.51 34.16
C TRP A 31 -73.04 37.89 34.09
N GLY A 32 -74.08 38.66 34.39
CA GLY A 32 -75.48 38.27 34.21
C GLY A 32 -75.81 38.02 32.74
N GLY A 33 -75.53 38.98 31.85
CA GLY A 33 -75.73 38.83 30.41
C GLY A 33 -74.95 37.65 29.82
N LEU A 34 -73.69 37.43 30.25
CA LEU A 34 -72.92 36.26 29.85
C LEU A 34 -73.57 34.94 30.31
N SER A 35 -74.17 34.91 31.50
CA SER A 35 -74.92 33.75 31.97
C SER A 35 -76.14 33.45 31.09
N GLU A 36 -76.88 34.47 30.67
CA GLU A 36 -78.06 34.33 29.82
C GLU A 36 -77.68 33.81 28.44
N GLU A 37 -76.67 34.40 27.81
CA GLU A 37 -76.13 33.95 26.50
C GLU A 37 -75.62 32.50 26.56
N LEU A 38 -74.88 32.12 27.61
CA LEU A 38 -74.43 30.74 27.79
C LEU A 38 -75.60 29.76 28.03
N ALA A 39 -76.64 30.18 28.76
CA ALA A 39 -77.84 29.36 28.96
C ALA A 39 -78.66 29.19 27.68
N VAL A 40 -78.76 30.23 26.84
CA VAL A 40 -79.36 30.17 25.50
C VAL A 40 -78.54 29.25 24.59
N ALA A 41 -77.22 29.36 24.59
CA ALA A 41 -76.32 28.48 23.83
C ALA A 41 -76.45 27.01 24.25
N SER A 42 -76.50 26.72 25.57
CA SER A 42 -76.73 25.36 26.09
C SER A 42 -78.05 24.78 25.58
N ARG A 43 -79.16 25.54 25.71
CA ARG A 43 -80.49 25.11 25.25
C ARG A 43 -80.56 24.92 23.74
N ALA A 44 -79.93 25.80 22.96
CA ALA A 44 -79.88 25.68 21.51
C ALA A 44 -79.10 24.42 21.09
N PHE A 45 -77.98 24.14 21.76
CA PHE A 45 -77.18 22.93 21.52
C PHE A 45 -77.91 21.65 21.94
N GLU A 46 -78.61 21.65 23.08
CA GLU A 46 -79.49 20.56 23.53
C GLU A 46 -80.66 20.32 22.56
N LEU A 47 -81.26 21.37 22.02
CA LEU A 47 -82.36 21.27 21.04
C LEU A 47 -81.89 20.69 19.70
N VAL A 48 -80.72 21.09 19.21
CA VAL A 48 -80.12 20.51 18.00
C VAL A 48 -79.73 19.04 18.22
N THR A 49 -79.18 18.70 19.38
CA THR A 49 -78.70 17.33 19.66
C THR A 49 -79.82 16.36 20.02
N SER A 50 -80.88 16.79 20.71
CA SER A 50 -82.08 15.97 20.93
C SER A 50 -82.86 15.70 19.62
N GLY A 51 -82.76 16.59 18.63
CA GLY A 51 -83.26 16.33 17.27
C GLY A 51 -82.60 15.11 16.60
N LEU A 52 -81.40 14.70 17.02
CA LEU A 52 -80.72 13.50 16.49
C LEU A 52 -81.34 12.20 17.02
N SER A 53 -81.84 12.18 18.26
CA SER A 53 -82.45 10.99 18.87
C SER A 53 -83.96 10.90 18.61
N GLY A 54 -84.67 12.03 18.47
CA GLY A 54 -86.11 12.08 18.18
C GLY A 54 -86.48 12.21 16.70
N GLY A 55 -85.53 12.54 15.82
CA GLY A 55 -85.78 12.80 14.39
C GLY A 55 -85.95 11.54 13.52
N ALA A 56 -85.91 11.72 12.20
CA ALA A 56 -86.08 10.64 11.22
C ALA A 56 -84.88 9.68 11.08
N TRP A 57 -83.72 10.02 11.66
CA TRP A 57 -82.45 9.30 11.46
C TRP A 57 -82.02 8.54 12.72
N GLN A 58 -82.89 7.64 13.19
CA GLN A 58 -82.71 6.89 14.44
C GLN A 58 -81.79 5.68 14.23
N GLY A 59 -80.89 5.42 15.19
CA GLY A 59 -80.03 4.26 15.18
C GLY A 59 -78.75 4.43 16.03
N PRO A 60 -77.87 3.41 16.05
CA PRO A 60 -76.67 3.42 16.90
C PRO A 60 -75.73 4.61 16.65
N ALA A 61 -75.64 5.09 15.41
CA ALA A 61 -74.83 6.27 15.08
C ALA A 61 -75.39 7.57 15.70
N ALA A 62 -76.70 7.79 15.65
CA ALA A 62 -77.34 8.96 16.25
C ALA A 62 -77.28 8.93 17.78
N ALA A 63 -77.44 7.74 18.38
CA ALA A 63 -77.23 7.54 19.81
C ALA A 63 -75.79 7.86 20.24
N ALA A 64 -74.79 7.42 19.47
CA ALA A 64 -73.37 7.72 19.72
C ALA A 64 -73.05 9.22 19.58
N MET A 65 -73.61 9.92 18.58
CA MET A 65 -73.46 11.37 18.44
C MET A 65 -74.08 12.14 19.62
N THR A 66 -75.28 11.72 20.05
CA THR A 66 -75.97 12.32 21.21
C THR A 66 -75.15 12.14 22.49
N ALA A 67 -74.61 10.93 22.71
CA ALA A 67 -73.75 10.63 23.86
C ALA A 67 -72.42 11.42 23.84
N ALA A 68 -71.82 11.62 22.66
CA ALA A 68 -70.60 12.40 22.50
C ALA A 68 -70.81 13.91 22.71
N ALA A 69 -72.02 14.41 22.45
CA ALA A 69 -72.36 15.82 22.61
C ALA A 69 -72.74 16.20 24.06
N ALA A 70 -73.31 15.28 24.83
CA ALA A 70 -73.80 15.53 26.19
C ALA A 70 -72.79 16.20 27.16
N PRO A 71 -71.48 15.84 27.18
CA PRO A 71 -70.51 16.51 28.05
C PRO A 71 -70.33 18.01 27.75
N TYR A 72 -70.49 18.42 26.48
CA TYR A 72 -70.38 19.82 26.08
C TYR A 72 -71.63 20.63 26.42
N ALA A 73 -72.83 20.03 26.30
CA ALA A 73 -74.07 20.62 26.79
C ALA A 73 -74.00 20.88 28.31
N ALA A 74 -73.63 19.85 29.09
CA ALA A 74 -73.47 19.95 30.54
C ALA A 74 -72.43 21.01 30.94
N TRP A 75 -71.37 21.19 30.14
CA TRP A 75 -70.39 22.24 30.32
C TRP A 75 -70.98 23.65 30.15
N LEU A 76 -71.71 23.90 29.06
CA LEU A 76 -72.34 25.20 28.81
C LEU A 76 -73.29 25.59 29.94
N GLY A 77 -74.13 24.65 30.41
CA GLY A 77 -75.01 24.86 31.56
C GLY A 77 -74.26 25.14 32.88
N ALA A 78 -73.14 24.45 33.12
CA ALA A 78 -72.30 24.70 34.30
C ALA A 78 -71.59 26.06 34.23
N ALA A 79 -71.10 26.46 33.05
CA ALA A 79 -70.47 27.75 32.80
C ALA A 79 -71.48 28.91 32.97
N ALA A 80 -72.69 28.77 32.42
CA ALA A 80 -73.80 29.70 32.67
C ALA A 80 -74.08 29.85 34.17
N SER A 81 -74.25 28.72 34.88
CA SER A 81 -74.51 28.72 36.32
C SER A 81 -73.41 29.40 37.15
N GLN A 82 -72.14 29.29 36.72
CA GLN A 82 -71.03 30.01 37.36
C GLN A 82 -71.06 31.50 37.05
N ALA A 83 -71.34 31.91 35.81
CA ALA A 83 -71.47 33.32 35.45
C ALA A 83 -72.58 34.01 36.27
N ALA A 84 -73.74 33.36 36.45
CA ALA A 84 -74.80 33.83 37.34
C ALA A 84 -74.32 33.98 38.80
N ARG A 85 -73.56 33.00 39.33
CA ARG A 85 -72.96 33.12 40.66
C ARG A 85 -72.00 34.30 40.76
N THR A 86 -71.14 34.52 39.76
CA THR A 86 -70.21 35.67 39.74
C THR A 86 -70.95 37.00 39.76
N ALA A 87 -72.06 37.14 39.03
CA ALA A 87 -72.92 38.33 39.08
C ALA A 87 -73.55 38.55 40.47
N ALA A 88 -74.10 37.50 41.07
CA ALA A 88 -74.66 37.57 42.42
C ALA A 88 -73.59 37.97 43.46
N GLN A 89 -72.37 37.41 43.37
CA GLN A 89 -71.26 37.78 44.24
C GLN A 89 -70.78 39.21 44.03
N ALA A 90 -70.65 39.69 42.79
CA ALA A 90 -70.31 41.09 42.51
C ALA A 90 -71.33 42.06 43.15
N THR A 91 -72.62 41.72 43.09
CA THR A 91 -73.69 42.47 43.75
C THR A 91 -73.55 42.44 45.28
N ALA A 92 -73.22 41.29 45.87
CA ALA A 92 -72.99 41.16 47.31
C ALA A 92 -71.78 41.95 47.82
N VAL A 93 -70.68 42.04 47.04
CA VAL A 93 -69.54 42.93 47.39
C VAL A 93 -69.96 44.40 47.36
N THR A 94 -70.77 44.82 46.36
CA THR A 94 -71.33 46.18 46.33
C THR A 94 -72.14 46.48 47.59
N SER A 95 -73.06 45.60 47.99
CA SER A 95 -73.84 45.82 49.23
C SER A 95 -72.97 45.85 50.48
N ALA A 96 -71.89 45.06 50.54
CA ALA A 96 -70.94 45.10 51.64
C ALA A 96 -70.14 46.42 51.67
N PHE A 97 -69.76 46.96 50.51
CA PHE A 97 -69.10 48.26 50.40
C PHE A 97 -70.04 49.41 50.81
N GLU A 98 -71.29 49.42 50.34
CA GLU A 98 -72.29 50.44 50.68
C GLU A 98 -72.62 50.43 52.18
N ALA A 99 -72.76 49.25 52.79
CA ALA A 99 -72.95 49.11 54.23
C ALA A 99 -71.74 49.62 55.03
N ALA A 100 -70.51 49.41 54.53
CA ALA A 100 -69.29 49.92 55.15
C ALA A 100 -69.20 51.45 55.03
N LEU A 101 -69.40 51.99 53.83
CA LEU A 101 -69.42 53.43 53.55
C LEU A 101 -70.45 54.19 54.40
N ALA A 102 -71.61 53.59 54.67
CA ALA A 102 -72.63 54.15 55.55
C ALA A 102 -72.28 54.07 57.05
N ALA A 103 -71.41 53.13 57.45
CA ALA A 103 -70.99 52.93 58.84
C ALA A 103 -69.69 53.67 59.20
N THR A 104 -68.81 53.92 58.24
CA THR A 104 -67.56 54.68 58.40
C THR A 104 -67.85 56.17 58.62
N ILE A 105 -67.07 56.80 59.50
CA ILE A 105 -67.15 58.23 59.78
C ILE A 105 -66.76 59.04 58.54
N HIS A 106 -67.48 60.13 58.26
CA HIS A 106 -67.13 60.99 57.14
C HIS A 106 -65.87 61.83 57.46
N PRO A 107 -64.85 61.92 56.57
CA PRO A 107 -63.56 62.58 56.86
C PRO A 107 -63.66 64.01 57.41
N ILE A 108 -64.71 64.76 57.01
CA ILE A 108 -64.98 66.12 57.54
C ILE A 108 -65.16 66.10 59.07
N VAL A 109 -65.85 65.09 59.63
CA VAL A 109 -66.12 64.98 61.08
C VAL A 109 -64.81 64.78 61.85
N VAL A 110 -63.94 63.88 61.36
CA VAL A 110 -62.60 63.66 61.93
C VAL A 110 -61.77 64.96 61.87
N SER A 111 -61.77 65.63 60.72
CA SER A 111 -61.04 66.90 60.55
C SER A 111 -61.54 68.03 61.47
N ALA A 112 -62.86 68.12 61.68
CA ALA A 112 -63.48 69.10 62.57
C ALA A 112 -63.11 68.85 64.05
N ASN A 113 -63.09 67.57 64.47
CA ASN A 113 -62.59 67.18 65.78
C ASN A 113 -61.12 67.59 65.96
N ARG A 114 -60.23 67.28 64.99
CA ARG A 114 -58.80 67.64 65.09
C ARG A 114 -58.58 69.16 65.12
N GLN A 115 -59.36 69.93 64.35
CA GLN A 115 -59.33 71.40 64.40
C GLN A 115 -59.79 71.95 65.76
N ALA A 116 -60.90 71.41 66.30
CA ALA A 116 -61.39 71.78 67.63
C ALA A 116 -60.38 71.44 68.73
N PHE A 117 -59.77 70.25 68.68
CA PHE A 117 -58.68 69.83 69.57
C PHE A 117 -57.50 70.82 69.52
N MET A 118 -57.01 71.19 68.33
CA MET A 118 -55.92 72.16 68.20
C MET A 118 -56.29 73.55 68.74
N ALA A 119 -57.51 74.03 68.50
CA ALA A 119 -57.99 75.29 69.04
C ALA A 119 -58.07 75.28 70.58
N LEU A 120 -58.54 74.18 71.17
CA LEU A 120 -58.57 73.97 72.62
C LEU A 120 -57.17 73.92 73.23
N VAL A 121 -56.21 73.25 72.59
CA VAL A 121 -54.80 73.18 73.02
C VAL A 121 -54.13 74.55 72.95
N LEU A 122 -54.26 75.28 71.83
CA LEU A 122 -53.64 76.60 71.65
C LEU A 122 -54.18 77.65 72.62
N SER A 123 -55.42 77.51 73.10
CA SER A 123 -56.02 78.39 74.10
C SER A 123 -55.80 77.93 75.55
N ASN A 124 -55.13 76.80 75.79
CA ASN A 124 -54.98 76.18 77.12
C ASN A 124 -53.87 76.77 78.00
N LEU A 125 -53.59 78.08 77.92
CA LEU A 125 -52.45 78.73 78.59
C LEU A 125 -52.42 78.51 80.13
N PHE A 126 -53.59 78.33 80.74
CA PHE A 126 -53.76 78.10 82.19
C PHE A 126 -54.31 76.71 82.55
N GLY A 127 -54.31 75.74 81.62
CA GLY A 127 -54.79 74.37 81.88
C GLY A 127 -56.32 74.18 81.97
N GLN A 128 -57.11 75.26 81.86
CA GLN A 128 -58.56 75.25 82.04
C GLN A 128 -59.32 74.41 80.99
N ASN A 129 -58.77 74.22 79.80
CA ASN A 129 -59.41 73.45 78.72
C ASN A 129 -59.15 71.93 78.85
N ALA A 130 -58.39 71.46 79.84
CA ALA A 130 -58.01 70.04 79.95
C ALA A 130 -59.19 69.05 79.86
N PRO A 131 -60.37 69.27 80.50
CA PRO A 131 -61.52 68.38 80.34
C PRO A 131 -62.10 68.38 78.91
N ALA A 132 -62.08 69.52 78.22
CA ALA A 132 -62.57 69.63 76.84
C ALA A 132 -61.59 68.99 75.83
N ILE A 133 -60.28 69.08 76.09
CA ILE A 133 -59.25 68.38 75.31
C ILE A 133 -59.44 66.87 75.45
N ALA A 134 -59.60 66.35 76.68
CA ALA A 134 -59.84 64.93 76.92
C ALA A 134 -61.15 64.44 76.28
N ALA A 135 -62.22 65.24 76.29
CA ALA A 135 -63.46 64.92 75.59
C ALA A 135 -63.29 64.88 74.05
N ALA A 136 -62.48 65.78 73.48
CA ALA A 136 -62.17 65.77 72.06
C ALA A 136 -61.31 64.55 71.66
N GLU A 137 -60.36 64.13 72.49
CA GLU A 137 -59.60 62.89 72.28
C GLU A 137 -60.48 61.64 72.43
N PHE A 138 -61.37 61.60 73.42
CA PHE A 138 -62.31 60.48 73.58
C PHE A 138 -63.23 60.32 72.35
N ALA A 139 -63.81 61.42 71.85
CA ALA A 139 -64.62 61.39 70.64
C ALA A 139 -63.82 60.98 69.39
N TYR A 140 -62.50 61.22 69.37
CA TYR A 140 -61.60 60.77 68.31
C TYR A 140 -61.36 59.25 68.39
N GLU A 141 -61.17 58.69 69.58
CA GLU A 141 -61.09 57.24 69.80
C GLU A 141 -62.42 56.52 69.50
N GLU A 142 -63.57 57.15 69.76
CA GLU A 142 -64.88 56.63 69.33
C GLU A 142 -65.01 56.56 67.80
N MET A 143 -64.61 57.62 67.09
CA MET A 143 -64.57 57.63 65.61
C MET A 143 -63.61 56.55 65.06
N TRP A 144 -62.45 56.37 65.70
CA TRP A 144 -61.51 55.30 65.37
C TRP A 144 -62.13 53.91 65.55
N ALA A 145 -62.76 53.64 66.70
CA ALA A 145 -63.39 52.36 66.98
C ALA A 145 -64.54 52.04 66.01
N GLN A 146 -65.35 53.04 65.64
CA GLN A 146 -66.41 52.91 64.65
C GLN A 146 -65.85 52.57 63.26
N ASP A 147 -64.83 53.28 62.80
CA ASP A 147 -64.16 53.01 61.51
C ASP A 147 -63.54 51.61 61.47
N VAL A 148 -62.87 51.18 62.54
CA VAL A 148 -62.30 49.83 62.65
C VAL A 148 -63.39 48.76 62.57
N SER A 149 -64.53 48.98 63.23
CA SER A 149 -65.68 48.08 63.18
C SER A 149 -66.28 47.97 61.76
N ALA A 150 -66.50 49.11 61.10
CA ALA A 150 -66.99 49.17 59.71
C ALA A 150 -66.05 48.43 58.74
N MET A 151 -64.74 48.67 58.83
CA MET A 151 -63.73 48.03 57.97
C MET A 151 -63.56 46.53 58.26
N ALA A 152 -63.68 46.11 59.52
CA ALA A 152 -63.68 44.70 59.89
C ALA A 152 -64.91 43.96 59.33
N GLY A 153 -66.10 44.55 59.44
CA GLY A 153 -67.33 44.05 58.84
C GLY A 153 -67.23 43.92 57.32
N TYR A 154 -66.73 44.96 56.64
CA TYR A 154 -66.48 44.95 55.21
C TYR A 154 -65.55 43.81 54.79
N HIS A 155 -64.40 43.67 55.46
CA HIS A 155 -63.42 42.63 55.17
C HIS A 155 -64.01 41.22 55.38
N ALA A 156 -64.79 41.00 56.43
CA ALA A 156 -65.45 39.72 56.68
C ALA A 156 -66.48 39.37 55.59
N ALA A 157 -67.32 40.33 55.20
CA ALA A 157 -68.31 40.15 54.14
C ALA A 157 -67.63 39.90 52.78
N ALA A 158 -66.69 40.75 52.37
CA ALA A 158 -65.94 40.61 51.12
C ALA A 158 -65.14 39.31 51.05
N SER A 159 -64.53 38.86 52.16
CA SER A 159 -63.82 37.58 52.22
C SER A 159 -64.77 36.38 52.07
N THR A 160 -65.97 36.47 52.66
CA THR A 160 -67.00 35.43 52.54
C THR A 160 -67.50 35.30 51.11
N VAL A 161 -67.73 36.43 50.45
CA VAL A 161 -68.09 36.48 49.02
C VAL A 161 -66.98 35.92 48.14
N ALA A 162 -65.73 36.33 48.35
CA ALA A 162 -64.58 35.83 47.59
C ALA A 162 -64.39 34.31 47.73
N ALA A 163 -64.63 33.75 48.93
CA ALA A 163 -64.55 32.31 49.17
C ALA A 163 -65.63 31.48 48.43
N GLN A 164 -66.73 32.10 47.99
CA GLN A 164 -67.80 31.43 47.23
C GLN A 164 -67.53 31.40 45.72
N LEU A 165 -66.51 32.10 45.22
CA LEU A 165 -66.11 32.07 43.82
C LEU A 165 -65.23 30.85 43.52
N ALA A 166 -65.84 29.79 43.00
CA ALA A 166 -65.11 28.60 42.53
C ALA A 166 -64.13 28.94 41.37
N PRO A 167 -62.92 28.35 41.34
CA PRO A 167 -61.93 28.61 40.30
C PRO A 167 -62.38 28.10 38.93
N LEU A 168 -62.10 28.87 37.87
CA LEU A 168 -62.50 28.57 36.49
C LEU A 168 -61.96 27.21 35.98
N GLN A 169 -60.85 26.73 36.54
CA GLN A 169 -60.27 25.41 36.24
C GLN A 169 -61.23 24.27 36.58
N ALA A 170 -62.13 24.43 37.56
CA ALA A 170 -63.16 23.45 37.91
C ALA A 170 -64.29 23.35 36.87
N LEU A 171 -64.38 24.31 35.93
CA LEU A 171 -65.32 24.25 34.82
C LEU A 171 -64.74 23.61 33.56
N LEU A 172 -63.43 23.40 33.43
CA LEU A 172 -62.90 22.74 32.23
C LEU A 172 -63.40 21.29 32.20
N PRO A 173 -64.12 20.84 31.15
CA PRO A 173 -64.57 19.46 31.09
C PRO A 173 -63.38 18.53 31.04
N ASN A 174 -63.58 17.30 31.49
CA ASN A 174 -62.70 16.21 31.14
C ASN A 174 -62.92 15.87 29.65
N LEU A 175 -62.30 16.62 28.73
CA LEU A 175 -62.46 16.53 27.26
C LEU A 175 -61.92 15.22 26.65
N ASN A 176 -61.48 14.28 27.50
CA ASN A 176 -61.17 12.90 27.11
C ASN A 176 -62.37 12.27 26.41
N GLY A 177 -62.15 11.75 25.19
CA GLY A 177 -63.18 11.15 24.34
C GLY A 177 -63.49 11.93 23.06
N ILE A 178 -63.27 13.25 23.03
CA ILE A 178 -63.69 14.07 21.87
C ILE A 178 -62.94 13.65 20.60
N GLY A 179 -63.70 13.39 19.53
CA GLY A 179 -63.16 12.96 18.24
C GLY A 179 -62.67 11.51 18.18
N ASN A 180 -62.80 10.71 19.25
CA ASN A 180 -62.42 9.31 19.23
C ASN A 180 -63.41 8.46 18.41
N LYS A 181 -62.90 7.61 17.50
CA LYS A 181 -63.65 6.64 16.70
C LYS A 181 -63.19 5.23 17.03
N GLY A 182 -63.90 4.53 17.91
CA GLY A 182 -63.59 3.18 18.37
C GLY A 182 -63.60 3.07 19.89
N ALA A 183 -63.50 1.85 20.42
CA ALA A 183 -63.72 1.54 21.83
C ALA A 183 -62.45 1.66 22.69
N GLY A 184 -62.61 2.04 23.96
CA GLY A 184 -61.53 2.03 24.95
C GLY A 184 -60.40 3.05 24.74
N ASN A 185 -60.65 4.12 23.97
CA ASN A 185 -59.67 5.18 23.76
C ASN A 185 -59.65 6.19 24.93
N VAL A 186 -58.46 6.58 25.39
CA VAL A 186 -58.20 7.59 26.42
C VAL A 186 -57.43 8.75 25.79
N GLY A 187 -57.92 9.99 25.92
CA GLY A 187 -57.43 11.16 25.16
C GLY A 187 -58.39 11.55 24.03
N SER A 188 -57.93 12.27 23.00
CA SER A 188 -58.80 12.88 21.97
C SER A 188 -58.32 12.62 20.54
N GLY A 189 -59.26 12.59 19.58
CA GLY A 189 -58.97 12.50 18.14
C GLY A 189 -58.41 11.16 17.64
N ASN A 190 -58.54 10.08 18.41
CA ASN A 190 -58.04 8.76 18.03
C ASN A 190 -58.99 8.05 17.04
N THR A 191 -58.47 7.25 16.11
CA THR A 191 -59.26 6.38 15.21
C THR A 191 -58.72 4.96 15.30
N GLY A 192 -59.55 4.02 15.76
CA GLY A 192 -59.16 2.67 16.20
C GLY A 192 -59.52 2.44 17.67
N ASN A 193 -59.09 1.34 18.25
CA ASN A 193 -59.45 0.90 19.60
C ASN A 193 -58.27 0.94 20.56
N LEU A 194 -58.53 1.03 21.87
CA LEU A 194 -57.55 0.87 22.95
C LEU A 194 -56.34 1.84 22.90
N ASN A 195 -56.48 3.01 22.27
CA ASN A 195 -55.40 4.00 22.23
C ASN A 195 -55.36 4.86 23.51
N VAL A 196 -54.17 5.18 23.99
CA VAL A 196 -53.94 6.07 25.14
C VAL A 196 -53.04 7.21 24.71
N GLY A 197 -53.59 8.43 24.66
CA GLY A 197 -52.98 9.62 24.08
C GLY A 197 -53.89 10.24 23.02
N SER A 198 -53.37 11.12 22.16
CA SER A 198 -54.20 11.88 21.22
C SER A 198 -53.75 11.75 19.77
N GLY A 199 -54.72 11.78 18.84
CA GLY A 199 -54.47 11.82 17.40
C GLY A 199 -53.89 10.53 16.79
N ASN A 200 -54.07 9.37 17.44
CA ASN A 200 -53.62 8.10 16.88
C ASN A 200 -54.56 7.56 15.79
N GLN A 201 -54.01 6.84 14.81
CA GLN A 201 -54.73 6.17 13.73
C GLN A 201 -54.29 4.71 13.65
N GLY A 202 -55.02 3.82 14.34
CA GLY A 202 -54.75 2.39 14.50
C GLY A 202 -55.17 1.90 15.88
N ASP A 203 -54.89 0.64 16.20
CA ASP A 203 -55.29 -0.01 17.45
C ASP A 203 -54.14 -0.10 18.47
N ALA A 204 -54.47 0.01 19.75
CA ALA A 204 -53.61 -0.28 20.91
C ALA A 204 -52.29 0.53 20.98
N ASN A 205 -52.30 1.81 20.58
CA ASN A 205 -51.14 2.69 20.74
C ASN A 205 -51.10 3.38 22.11
N LEU A 206 -49.92 3.51 22.71
CA LEU A 206 -49.67 4.29 23.93
C LEU A 206 -48.72 5.45 23.62
N GLY A 207 -49.26 6.65 23.49
CA GLY A 207 -48.60 7.87 23.05
C GLY A 207 -49.48 8.64 22.07
N SER A 208 -48.95 9.66 21.39
CA SER A 208 -49.75 10.56 20.54
C SER A 208 -49.26 10.59 19.08
N GLY A 209 -50.19 10.78 18.15
CA GLY A 209 -49.89 11.00 16.73
C GLY A 209 -49.33 9.78 15.98
N ASN A 210 -49.55 8.56 16.47
CA ASN A 210 -49.11 7.34 15.79
C ASN A 210 -50.05 6.96 14.63
N ARG A 211 -49.53 6.39 13.54
CA ARG A 211 -50.28 5.78 12.44
C ARG A 211 -49.87 4.33 12.25
N GLY A 212 -50.74 3.41 12.66
CA GLY A 212 -50.50 1.97 12.74
C GLY A 212 -50.82 1.45 14.14
N ASN A 213 -50.50 0.18 14.40
CA ASN A 213 -50.99 -0.55 15.57
C ASN A 213 -49.86 -0.85 16.57
N GLN A 214 -50.22 -0.97 17.86
CA GLN A 214 -49.34 -1.47 18.92
C GLN A 214 -48.05 -0.67 19.13
N ASN A 215 -48.05 0.65 18.87
CA ASN A 215 -46.89 1.50 19.11
C ASN A 215 -46.85 2.04 20.55
N LEU A 216 -45.65 2.08 21.14
CA LEU A 216 -45.37 2.68 22.45
C LEU A 216 -44.43 3.87 22.26
N GLY A 217 -44.94 5.09 22.43
CA GLY A 217 -44.27 6.35 22.11
C GLY A 217 -45.10 7.17 21.12
N SER A 218 -44.54 8.27 20.61
CA SER A 218 -45.30 9.26 19.83
C SER A 218 -44.77 9.44 18.41
N GLY A 219 -45.66 9.76 17.47
CA GLY A 219 -45.32 10.12 16.09
C GLY A 219 -44.77 8.96 15.23
N ASN A 220 -45.06 7.71 15.59
CA ASN A 220 -44.62 6.56 14.79
C ASN A 220 -45.54 6.32 13.58
N ILE A 221 -44.98 5.86 12.45
CA ILE A 221 -45.69 5.41 11.26
C ILE A 221 -45.32 3.95 11.03
N GLY A 222 -46.30 3.05 11.09
CA GLY A 222 -46.14 1.61 11.07
C GLY A 222 -46.52 0.96 12.42
N ASN A 223 -46.17 -0.31 12.60
CA ASN A 223 -46.67 -1.15 13.68
C ASN A 223 -45.57 -1.60 14.65
N GLN A 224 -45.94 -1.86 15.91
CA GLN A 224 -45.09 -2.50 16.92
C GLN A 224 -43.77 -1.75 17.20
N ASN A 225 -43.75 -0.42 17.06
CA ASN A 225 -42.58 0.38 17.40
C ASN A 225 -42.59 0.76 18.89
N VAL A 226 -41.43 0.73 19.53
CA VAL A 226 -41.21 1.19 20.91
C VAL A 226 -40.18 2.32 20.88
N GLY A 227 -40.58 3.52 21.28
CA GLY A 227 -39.88 4.78 21.06
C GLY A 227 -40.68 5.71 20.16
N SER A 228 -40.10 6.84 19.76
CA SER A 228 -40.83 7.93 19.08
C SER A 228 -40.26 8.26 17.70
N GLY A 229 -41.12 8.71 16.79
CA GLY A 229 -40.73 9.19 15.46
C GLY A 229 -40.18 8.13 14.51
N ASN A 230 -40.52 6.84 14.69
CA ASN A 230 -40.09 5.79 13.78
C ASN A 230 -41.00 5.72 12.54
N SER A 231 -40.44 5.39 11.37
CA SER A 231 -41.16 5.14 10.12
C SER A 231 -40.84 3.73 9.59
N GLY A 232 -41.63 2.76 10.01
CA GLY A 232 -41.52 1.35 9.68
C GLY A 232 -42.12 0.46 10.78
N ASN A 233 -41.78 -0.82 10.80
CA ASN A 233 -42.35 -1.78 11.75
C ASN A 233 -41.30 -2.35 12.70
N GLN A 234 -41.70 -2.69 13.93
CA GLN A 234 -40.89 -3.48 14.88
C GLN A 234 -39.57 -2.83 15.32
N ASN A 235 -39.50 -1.50 15.35
CA ASN A 235 -38.29 -0.79 15.83
C ASN A 235 -38.32 -0.61 17.36
N LEU A 236 -37.17 -0.77 18.02
CA LEU A 236 -36.97 -0.49 19.45
C LEU A 236 -35.92 0.63 19.61
N GLY A 237 -36.39 1.86 19.76
CA GLY A 237 -35.65 3.11 19.84
C GLY A 237 -36.39 4.22 19.08
N SER A 238 -35.76 5.37 18.88
CA SER A 238 -36.40 6.55 18.30
C SER A 238 -35.78 6.98 16.97
N GLY A 239 -36.59 7.55 16.07
CA GLY A 239 -36.13 8.16 14.82
C GLY A 239 -35.60 7.20 13.76
N ASN A 240 -35.99 5.92 13.80
CA ASN A 240 -35.58 4.95 12.77
C ASN A 240 -36.48 5.02 11.53
N ILE A 241 -35.91 4.84 10.33
CA ILE A 241 -36.62 4.70 9.06
C ILE A 241 -36.28 3.32 8.50
N GLY A 242 -37.29 2.49 8.28
CA GLY A 242 -37.14 1.05 8.02
C GLY A 242 -37.60 0.19 9.20
N GLY A 243 -37.38 -1.12 9.15
CA GLY A 243 -37.97 -2.06 10.12
C GLY A 243 -36.97 -2.87 10.93
N ARG A 244 -37.41 -3.38 12.09
CA ARG A 244 -36.63 -4.28 12.98
C ARG A 244 -35.30 -3.71 13.46
N ASN A 245 -35.19 -2.40 13.62
CA ASN A 245 -34.00 -1.77 14.17
C ASN A 245 -34.02 -1.74 15.70
N LEU A 246 -32.88 -2.01 16.34
CA LEU A 246 -32.65 -1.85 17.77
C LEU A 246 -31.67 -0.70 17.98
N GLY A 247 -32.06 0.33 18.73
CA GLY A 247 -31.36 1.61 18.82
C GLY A 247 -32.04 2.71 18.01
N GLY A 248 -31.38 3.85 17.80
CA GLY A 248 -32.03 5.06 17.27
C GLY A 248 -31.33 5.70 16.08
N GLY A 249 -32.10 6.41 15.26
CA GLY A 249 -31.59 7.17 14.11
C GLY A 249 -31.09 6.31 12.94
N ASN A 250 -31.52 5.05 12.83
CA ASN A 250 -31.07 4.18 11.74
C ASN A 250 -31.90 4.39 10.45
N PHE A 251 -31.26 4.32 9.27
CA PHE A 251 -31.90 4.38 7.95
C PHE A 251 -31.67 3.07 7.18
N GLY A 252 -32.68 2.20 7.20
CA GLY A 252 -32.70 0.85 6.66
C GLY A 252 -33.22 -0.15 7.70
N SER A 253 -32.99 -1.46 7.52
CA SER A 253 -33.66 -2.50 8.32
C SER A 253 -32.72 -3.51 8.98
N ASN A 254 -33.16 -4.08 10.11
CA ASN A 254 -32.45 -5.08 10.91
C ASN A 254 -31.11 -4.57 11.49
N ASN A 255 -30.95 -3.26 11.72
CA ASN A 255 -29.73 -2.71 12.34
C ASN A 255 -29.79 -2.79 13.87
N VAL A 256 -28.65 -2.98 14.52
CA VAL A 256 -28.48 -2.97 15.97
C VAL A 256 -27.44 -1.91 16.34
N GLY A 257 -27.87 -0.81 16.96
CA GLY A 257 -27.03 0.33 17.35
C GLY A 257 -27.65 1.66 16.91
N PHE A 258 -26.83 2.71 16.91
CA PHE A 258 -27.26 4.08 16.64
C PHE A 258 -26.68 4.64 15.34
N GLY A 259 -27.51 5.36 14.58
CA GLY A 259 -27.06 6.14 13.43
C GLY A 259 -26.51 5.34 12.25
N ASN A 260 -26.87 4.06 12.10
CA ASN A 260 -26.49 3.30 10.89
C ASN A 260 -27.32 3.79 9.70
N GLY A 261 -26.68 4.09 8.58
CA GLY A 261 -27.32 4.71 7.43
C GLY A 261 -26.69 4.32 6.10
N GLY A 262 -27.19 4.89 5.02
CA GLY A 262 -26.71 4.58 3.67
C GLY A 262 -27.19 5.61 2.67
N PRO A 263 -26.76 5.53 1.40
CA PRO A 263 -27.33 6.32 0.33
C PRO A 263 -28.84 6.09 0.25
N ILE A 264 -29.62 7.11 -0.12
CA ILE A 264 -31.09 7.00 -0.22
C ILE A 264 -31.51 5.84 -1.15
N ALA A 265 -30.73 5.56 -2.19
CA ALA A 265 -30.96 4.46 -3.13
C ALA A 265 -30.65 3.06 -2.57
N THR A 266 -29.84 2.96 -1.52
CA THR A 266 -29.39 1.69 -0.90
C THR A 266 -29.44 1.81 0.63
N PRO A 267 -30.63 1.63 1.25
CA PRO A 267 -30.79 1.68 2.70
C PRO A 267 -29.87 0.69 3.41
N ALA A 268 -29.42 1.05 4.62
CA ALA A 268 -28.44 0.30 5.39
C ALA A 268 -29.09 -0.90 6.08
N ASN A 269 -28.74 -2.13 5.70
CA ASN A 269 -29.36 -3.32 6.27
C ASN A 269 -28.37 -4.18 7.05
N GLY A 270 -28.79 -4.66 8.22
CA GLY A 270 -28.08 -5.68 8.99
C GLY A 270 -26.77 -5.22 9.63
N ASN A 271 -26.57 -3.93 9.88
CA ASN A 271 -25.37 -3.46 10.60
C ASN A 271 -25.51 -3.72 12.11
N ILE A 272 -24.42 -4.08 12.77
CA ILE A 272 -24.34 -4.24 14.23
C ILE A 272 -23.24 -3.31 14.74
N GLY A 273 -23.59 -2.41 15.65
CA GLY A 273 -22.76 -1.30 16.14
C GLY A 273 -23.24 0.06 15.63
N ASN A 274 -22.43 1.10 15.79
CA ASN A 274 -22.86 2.50 15.64
C ASN A 274 -22.24 3.19 14.42
N GLY A 275 -23.03 4.02 13.74
CA GLY A 275 -22.55 4.94 12.71
C GLY A 275 -22.00 4.26 11.45
N ASN A 276 -22.42 3.03 11.13
CA ASN A 276 -22.00 2.37 9.89
C ASN A 276 -22.78 2.91 8.68
N PHE A 277 -22.09 3.13 7.57
CA PHE A 277 -22.64 3.61 6.31
C PHE A 277 -22.56 2.55 5.21
N GLY A 278 -23.64 1.78 5.01
CA GLY A 278 -23.69 0.64 4.08
C GLY A 278 -24.36 -0.60 4.70
N ASN A 279 -24.05 -1.82 4.24
CA ASN A 279 -24.75 -3.04 4.67
C ASN A 279 -23.85 -4.03 5.42
N GLN A 280 -24.45 -4.80 6.34
CA GLN A 280 -23.83 -5.98 6.97
C GLN A 280 -22.50 -5.71 7.68
N ASN A 281 -22.26 -4.47 8.13
CA ASN A 281 -21.05 -4.14 8.89
C ASN A 281 -21.20 -4.54 10.36
N PHE A 282 -20.15 -5.12 10.95
CA PHE A 282 -20.07 -5.47 12.37
C PHE A 282 -19.01 -4.62 13.07
N GLY A 283 -19.41 -3.75 13.98
CA GLY A 283 -18.57 -2.78 14.69
C GLY A 283 -18.98 -1.34 14.40
N ASN A 284 -18.05 -0.38 14.47
CA ASN A 284 -18.41 1.05 14.53
C ASN A 284 -17.79 1.86 13.38
N GLY A 285 -18.55 2.79 12.80
CA GLY A 285 -18.05 3.82 11.88
C GLY A 285 -17.52 3.28 10.54
N ASN A 286 -17.88 2.07 10.13
CA ASN A 286 -17.45 1.52 8.84
C ASN A 286 -18.24 2.17 7.69
N THR A 287 -17.63 2.33 6.53
CA THR A 287 -18.26 2.82 5.29
C THR A 287 -18.04 1.80 4.18
N GLY A 288 -19.09 1.37 3.50
CA GLY A 288 -19.09 0.21 2.60
C GLY A 288 -19.83 -0.97 3.21
N ASN A 289 -19.59 -2.17 2.70
CA ASN A 289 -20.34 -3.38 3.03
C ASN A 289 -19.47 -4.46 3.68
N GLN A 290 -20.08 -5.29 4.52
CA GLN A 290 -19.48 -6.51 5.09
C GLN A 290 -18.18 -6.30 5.88
N ASN A 291 -17.90 -5.08 6.36
CA ASN A 291 -16.72 -4.82 7.18
C ASN A 291 -16.91 -5.32 8.62
N THR A 292 -15.87 -5.90 9.20
CA THR A 292 -15.82 -6.31 10.60
C THR A 292 -14.75 -5.54 11.35
N GLY A 293 -15.13 -4.71 12.32
CA GLY A 293 -14.24 -3.91 13.16
C GLY A 293 -14.60 -2.42 13.14
N ILE A 294 -13.62 -1.51 13.16
CA ILE A 294 -13.86 -0.08 13.38
C ILE A 294 -13.25 0.78 12.27
N GLY A 295 -14.06 1.68 11.70
CA GLY A 295 -13.58 2.77 10.83
C GLY A 295 -13.03 2.33 9.48
N ASN A 296 -13.39 1.14 8.99
CA ASN A 296 -12.98 0.68 7.66
C ASN A 296 -13.75 1.43 6.56
N HIS A 297 -13.16 1.59 5.38
CA HIS A 297 -13.73 2.32 4.25
C HIS A 297 -13.48 1.59 2.92
N GLY A 298 -14.52 0.96 2.39
CA GLY A 298 -14.48 -0.04 1.32
C GLY A 298 -15.23 -1.30 1.76
N ASP A 299 -15.14 -2.38 1.00
CA ASP A 299 -15.92 -3.60 1.27
C ASP A 299 -15.06 -4.75 1.85
N ASN A 300 -15.67 -5.63 2.64
CA ASN A 300 -15.08 -6.87 3.18
C ASN A 300 -13.83 -6.72 4.08
N ASN A 301 -13.55 -5.54 4.65
CA ASN A 301 -12.37 -5.38 5.49
C ASN A 301 -12.58 -5.97 6.90
N ILE A 302 -11.55 -6.60 7.45
CA ILE A 302 -11.53 -7.14 8.82
C ILE A 302 -10.46 -6.41 9.62
N GLY A 303 -10.84 -5.72 10.69
CA GLY A 303 -9.96 -4.98 11.60
C GLY A 303 -10.27 -3.49 11.63
N PHE A 304 -9.25 -2.63 11.59
CA PHE A 304 -9.37 -1.24 12.03
C PHE A 304 -8.80 -0.25 11.00
N GLY A 305 -9.60 0.72 10.56
CA GLY A 305 -9.12 1.86 9.76
C GLY A 305 -8.58 1.50 8.37
N ASN A 306 -8.91 0.34 7.82
CA ASN A 306 -8.49 -0.04 6.47
C ASN A 306 -9.24 0.78 5.40
N ARG A 307 -8.59 1.06 4.27
CA ARG A 307 -9.17 1.79 3.14
C ARG A 307 -8.92 1.05 1.82
N GLY A 308 -9.98 0.76 1.09
CA GLY A 308 -9.99 -0.19 -0.02
C GLY A 308 -10.64 -1.49 0.42
N ASP A 309 -10.51 -2.56 -0.37
CA ASP A 309 -11.34 -3.76 -0.23
C ASP A 309 -10.55 -4.99 0.27
N ASN A 310 -11.24 -5.92 0.94
CA ASN A 310 -10.72 -7.21 1.39
C ASN A 310 -9.47 -7.16 2.31
N ASN A 311 -9.17 -6.03 2.97
CA ASN A 311 -7.99 -5.93 3.83
C ASN A 311 -8.23 -6.59 5.20
N ILE A 312 -7.22 -7.32 5.70
CA ILE A 312 -7.24 -7.93 7.04
C ILE A 312 -6.15 -7.30 7.90
N GLY A 313 -6.54 -6.57 8.95
CA GLY A 313 -5.65 -5.97 9.93
C GLY A 313 -5.92 -4.47 10.14
N PHE A 314 -4.89 -3.65 10.16
CA PHE A 314 -4.96 -2.29 10.71
C PHE A 314 -4.37 -1.24 9.76
N GLY A 315 -5.16 -0.24 9.37
CA GLY A 315 -4.66 0.94 8.65
C GLY A 315 -4.10 0.67 7.25
N ASN A 316 -4.43 -0.46 6.62
CA ASN A 316 -4.00 -0.75 5.26
C ASN A 316 -4.70 0.16 4.24
N ARG A 317 -4.04 0.47 3.13
CA ARG A 317 -4.53 1.34 2.05
C ARG A 317 -4.30 0.70 0.68
N GLY A 318 -5.39 0.32 0.02
CA GLY A 318 -5.40 -0.47 -1.22
C GLY A 318 -6.19 -1.75 -0.97
N ASN A 319 -6.00 -2.77 -1.79
CA ASN A 319 -6.84 -3.97 -1.75
C ASN A 319 -6.07 -5.23 -1.35
N ASP A 320 -6.76 -6.19 -0.74
CA ASP A 320 -6.23 -7.54 -0.46
C ASP A 320 -4.96 -7.57 0.42
N ASN A 321 -4.74 -6.56 1.27
CA ASN A 321 -3.58 -6.53 2.17
C ASN A 321 -3.85 -7.26 3.48
N ILE A 322 -2.85 -7.96 4.00
CA ILE A 322 -2.87 -8.62 5.31
C ILE A 322 -1.78 -7.99 6.21
N GLY A 323 -2.17 -7.49 7.37
CA GLY A 323 -1.28 -6.93 8.38
C GLY A 323 -1.54 -5.45 8.68
N PHE A 324 -0.49 -4.64 8.80
CA PHE A 324 -0.57 -3.33 9.44
C PHE A 324 0.04 -2.23 8.57
N GLY A 325 -0.70 -1.17 8.25
CA GLY A 325 -0.18 0.04 7.62
C GLY A 325 0.38 -0.14 6.20
N ASN A 326 0.03 -1.22 5.50
CA ASN A 326 0.52 -1.46 4.14
C ASN A 326 -0.17 -0.51 3.14
N THR A 327 0.58 0.00 2.16
CA THR A 327 0.09 0.89 1.10
C THR A 327 0.34 0.28 -0.28
N GLY A 328 -0.70 0.11 -1.07
CA GLY A 328 -0.72 -0.67 -2.32
C GLY A 328 -1.59 -1.92 -2.15
N SER A 329 -1.45 -2.92 -3.02
CA SER A 329 -2.35 -4.08 -3.04
C SER A 329 -1.64 -5.43 -2.93
N GLY A 330 -2.29 -6.39 -2.29
CA GLY A 330 -1.82 -7.78 -2.15
C GLY A 330 -0.58 -7.94 -1.25
N ASN A 331 -0.33 -7.01 -0.32
CA ASN A 331 0.83 -7.08 0.57
C ASN A 331 0.55 -7.87 1.84
N ILE A 332 1.53 -8.62 2.35
CA ILE A 332 1.44 -9.37 3.61
C ILE A 332 2.56 -8.91 4.55
N GLY A 333 2.25 -8.05 5.52
CA GLY A 333 3.29 -7.47 6.38
C GLY A 333 2.93 -6.24 7.18
N PHE A 334 3.96 -5.48 7.55
CA PHE A 334 3.87 -4.29 8.40
C PHE A 334 4.51 -3.08 7.72
N GLY A 335 3.74 -2.09 7.26
CA GLY A 335 4.24 -0.80 6.74
C GLY A 335 4.79 -0.84 5.31
N LEU A 336 4.47 -1.88 4.54
CA LEU A 336 4.95 -2.04 3.16
C LEU A 336 4.40 -0.94 2.24
N SER A 337 5.12 -0.59 1.18
CA SER A 337 4.69 0.41 0.18
C SER A 337 5.00 -0.08 -1.24
N GLY A 338 3.98 -0.33 -2.04
CA GLY A 338 4.05 -1.04 -3.33
C GLY A 338 3.06 -2.21 -3.39
N ASN A 339 3.17 -3.09 -4.39
CA ASN A 339 2.24 -4.21 -4.59
C ASN A 339 2.93 -5.57 -4.41
N ASN A 340 2.17 -6.55 -3.94
CA ASN A 340 2.56 -7.97 -3.81
C ASN A 340 3.85 -8.21 -3.00
N GLN A 341 4.11 -7.38 -1.98
CA GLN A 341 5.28 -7.53 -1.10
C GLN A 341 4.95 -8.37 0.14
N ILE A 342 5.97 -9.04 0.68
CA ILE A 342 5.87 -9.76 1.96
C ILE A 342 7.03 -9.28 2.87
N GLY A 343 6.74 -8.91 4.12
CA GLY A 343 7.77 -8.52 5.11
C GLY A 343 7.46 -7.28 5.96
N ILE A 344 8.48 -6.45 6.21
CA ILE A 344 8.39 -5.25 7.05
C ILE A 344 8.86 -4.03 6.26
N GLY A 345 8.06 -2.97 6.27
CA GLY A 345 8.28 -1.69 5.61
C GLY A 345 9.52 -0.95 6.12
N GLY A 346 10.15 -0.21 5.21
CA GLY A 346 11.49 0.34 5.42
C GLY A 346 12.61 -0.70 5.33
N LEU A 347 12.30 -2.00 5.50
CA LEU A 347 13.23 -3.11 5.39
C LEU A 347 12.96 -4.01 4.18
N ASN A 348 11.84 -3.89 3.48
CA ASN A 348 11.62 -4.51 2.16
C ASN A 348 10.86 -3.49 1.28
N SER A 349 11.49 -2.97 0.22
CA SER A 349 11.01 -1.78 -0.50
C SER A 349 11.06 -1.91 -2.02
N GLY A 350 9.99 -1.48 -2.70
CA GLY A 350 9.86 -1.50 -4.15
C GLY A 350 8.75 -2.45 -4.60
N SER A 351 9.00 -3.35 -5.57
CA SER A 351 7.95 -4.19 -6.16
C SER A 351 8.36 -5.66 -6.28
N GLY A 352 7.46 -6.59 -5.93
CA GLY A 352 7.67 -8.03 -6.13
C GLY A 352 8.86 -8.65 -5.37
N ASN A 353 9.39 -7.99 -4.33
CA ASN A 353 10.50 -8.52 -3.53
C ASN A 353 10.01 -9.55 -2.49
N ILE A 354 10.72 -10.67 -2.37
CA ILE A 354 10.40 -11.77 -1.44
C ILE A 354 11.53 -11.92 -0.42
N GLY A 355 11.22 -11.78 0.87
CA GLY A 355 12.17 -11.95 1.97
C GLY A 355 12.32 -10.70 2.85
N PHE A 356 13.55 -10.34 3.23
CA PHE A 356 13.81 -9.27 4.20
C PHE A 356 15.11 -8.51 3.90
N GLY A 357 15.09 -7.18 3.99
CA GLY A 357 16.23 -6.32 3.68
C GLY A 357 16.29 -5.82 2.22
N ASN A 358 15.40 -6.28 1.33
CA ASN A 358 15.56 -6.04 -0.11
C ASN A 358 15.08 -4.64 -0.56
N SER A 359 15.67 -4.11 -1.63
CA SER A 359 15.31 -2.83 -2.24
C SER A 359 15.34 -2.87 -3.77
N GLY A 360 14.35 -2.27 -4.43
CA GLY A 360 14.19 -2.32 -5.89
C GLY A 360 13.13 -3.34 -6.33
N SER A 361 13.35 -4.11 -7.39
CA SER A 361 12.29 -4.93 -8.01
C SER A 361 12.63 -6.42 -8.14
N GLY A 362 11.72 -7.32 -7.76
CA GLY A 362 11.83 -8.76 -8.05
C GLY A 362 12.98 -9.51 -7.34
N ASN A 363 13.54 -8.95 -6.26
CA ASN A 363 14.63 -9.59 -5.54
C ASN A 363 14.13 -10.68 -4.57
N ILE A 364 14.84 -11.79 -4.46
CA ILE A 364 14.50 -12.93 -3.61
C ILE A 364 15.62 -13.19 -2.60
N GLY A 365 15.29 -13.23 -1.31
CA GLY A 365 16.23 -13.52 -0.22
C GLY A 365 16.44 -12.36 0.73
N PHE A 366 17.70 -12.04 1.06
CA PHE A 366 18.04 -11.10 2.12
C PHE A 366 18.93 -9.92 1.67
N PHE A 367 18.60 -8.70 2.08
CA PHE A 367 19.45 -7.50 1.91
C PHE A 367 19.90 -7.15 0.47
N ASN A 368 19.22 -7.64 -0.57
CA ASN A 368 19.60 -7.38 -1.96
C ASN A 368 19.15 -5.99 -2.44
N SER A 369 19.87 -5.35 -3.36
CA SER A 369 19.48 -4.07 -3.98
C SER A 369 19.50 -4.10 -5.51
N GLY A 370 18.59 -3.36 -6.14
CA GLY A 370 18.45 -3.32 -7.60
C GLY A 370 17.35 -4.27 -8.08
N ASN A 371 17.57 -5.03 -9.16
CA ASN A 371 16.51 -5.84 -9.78
C ASN A 371 16.86 -7.33 -9.96
N ASN A 372 15.89 -8.20 -9.70
CA ASN A 372 15.92 -9.64 -10.01
C ASN A 372 17.10 -10.41 -9.37
N ASN A 373 17.68 -9.95 -8.26
CA ASN A 373 18.76 -10.65 -7.60
C ASN A 373 18.23 -11.78 -6.69
N TRP A 374 18.89 -12.94 -6.67
CA TRP A 374 18.58 -14.07 -5.79
C TRP A 374 19.72 -14.29 -4.79
N GLY A 375 19.44 -14.17 -3.50
CA GLY A 375 20.33 -14.63 -2.42
C GLY A 375 20.52 -13.61 -1.33
N ILE A 376 21.76 -13.29 -0.96
CA ILE A 376 22.09 -12.44 0.19
C ILE A 376 22.98 -11.27 -0.25
N ALA A 377 22.58 -10.04 0.07
CA ALA A 377 23.38 -8.82 -0.08
C ALA A 377 23.94 -8.57 -1.51
N ASN A 378 23.28 -9.09 -2.55
CA ASN A 378 23.66 -8.80 -3.93
C ASN A 378 23.16 -7.40 -4.35
N SER A 379 23.88 -6.74 -5.26
CA SER A 379 23.53 -5.40 -5.77
C SER A 379 23.60 -5.31 -7.29
N GLY A 380 22.67 -4.61 -7.91
CA GLY A 380 22.60 -4.45 -9.37
C GLY A 380 21.51 -5.33 -9.99
N THR A 381 21.82 -6.08 -11.05
CA THR A 381 20.81 -6.84 -11.83
C THR A 381 21.12 -8.33 -11.99
N THR A 382 20.12 -9.17 -11.71
CA THR A 382 20.11 -10.61 -12.06
C THR A 382 21.30 -11.40 -11.45
N ASN A 383 21.84 -10.96 -10.32
CA ASN A 383 22.93 -11.68 -9.64
C ASN A 383 22.38 -12.81 -8.76
N THR A 384 23.09 -13.94 -8.68
CA THR A 384 22.70 -15.10 -7.88
C THR A 384 23.80 -15.50 -6.89
N GLY A 385 23.50 -15.55 -5.60
CA GLY A 385 24.42 -15.99 -4.55
C GLY A 385 24.59 -14.97 -3.42
N ILE A 386 25.84 -14.65 -3.04
CA ILE A 386 26.13 -13.83 -1.86
C ILE A 386 27.05 -12.65 -2.20
N GLY A 387 26.62 -11.41 -1.94
CA GLY A 387 27.48 -10.23 -1.99
C GLY A 387 27.97 -9.83 -3.39
N ASN A 388 27.35 -10.32 -4.47
CA ASN A 388 27.76 -9.97 -5.82
C ASN A 388 27.30 -8.54 -6.19
N SER A 389 28.03 -7.87 -7.09
CA SER A 389 27.73 -6.50 -7.53
C SER A 389 27.83 -6.36 -9.05
N GLY A 390 26.88 -5.64 -9.66
CA GLY A 390 26.83 -5.44 -11.11
C GLY A 390 25.77 -6.32 -11.78
N THR A 391 26.11 -7.02 -12.87
CA THR A 391 25.12 -7.68 -13.74
C THR A 391 25.41 -9.17 -13.97
N ILE A 392 24.40 -10.02 -13.75
CA ILE A 392 24.42 -11.46 -14.13
C ILE A 392 25.62 -12.24 -13.53
N ASN A 393 26.06 -11.89 -12.33
CA ASN A 393 27.13 -12.64 -11.64
C ASN A 393 26.56 -13.78 -10.79
N THR A 394 27.26 -14.91 -10.73
CA THR A 394 26.86 -16.10 -9.95
C THR A 394 27.95 -16.54 -8.97
N GLY A 395 27.61 -16.71 -7.68
CA GLY A 395 28.52 -17.20 -6.64
C GLY A 395 28.70 -16.21 -5.49
N ILE A 396 29.94 -15.95 -5.06
CA ILE A 396 30.22 -15.12 -3.88
C ILE A 396 31.14 -13.93 -4.22
N ALA A 397 30.74 -12.73 -3.82
CA ALA A 397 31.55 -11.51 -3.83
C ALA A 397 32.16 -11.12 -5.20
N ASN A 398 31.51 -11.51 -6.31
CA ASN A 398 31.96 -11.10 -7.64
C ASN A 398 31.51 -9.66 -7.96
N SER A 399 32.26 -8.93 -8.80
CA SER A 399 31.94 -7.56 -9.21
C SER A 399 32.07 -7.34 -10.72
N GLY A 400 31.15 -6.57 -11.31
CA GLY A 400 31.11 -6.31 -12.76
C GLY A 400 30.07 -7.17 -13.46
N SER A 401 30.44 -7.86 -14.55
CA SER A 401 29.47 -8.54 -15.43
C SER A 401 29.80 -10.00 -15.71
N LEU A 402 28.79 -10.88 -15.71
CA LEU A 402 28.87 -12.28 -16.15
C LEU A 402 29.86 -13.18 -15.39
N ASN A 403 30.37 -12.77 -14.23
CA ASN A 403 31.37 -13.54 -13.49
C ASN A 403 30.75 -14.73 -12.75
N THR A 404 31.45 -15.86 -12.70
CA THR A 404 31.02 -17.09 -11.99
C THR A 404 32.09 -17.59 -11.02
N GLY A 405 31.73 -17.79 -9.75
CA GLY A 405 32.61 -18.33 -8.71
C GLY A 405 32.80 -17.37 -7.54
N PHE A 406 34.03 -17.12 -7.12
CA PHE A 406 34.36 -16.40 -5.88
C PHE A 406 35.27 -15.21 -6.13
N GLY A 407 34.86 -13.99 -5.76
CA GLY A 407 35.73 -12.81 -5.71
C GLY A 407 36.28 -12.34 -7.07
N ASN A 408 35.67 -12.73 -8.18
CA ASN A 408 36.10 -12.29 -9.51
C ASN A 408 35.62 -10.86 -9.79
N SER A 409 36.41 -10.09 -10.55
CA SER A 409 36.12 -8.69 -10.86
C SER A 409 36.30 -8.37 -12.35
N GLY A 410 35.45 -7.52 -12.90
CA GLY A 410 35.48 -7.12 -14.31
C GLY A 410 34.36 -7.76 -15.14
N GLY A 411 34.59 -7.93 -16.44
CA GLY A 411 33.51 -8.09 -17.42
C GLY A 411 32.99 -6.72 -17.87
N SER A 412 33.56 -6.20 -18.95
CA SER A 412 33.15 -4.93 -19.57
C SER A 412 31.74 -5.03 -20.18
N SER A 413 30.93 -3.98 -20.02
CA SER A 413 29.56 -3.87 -20.54
C SER A 413 29.49 -3.51 -22.04
N ILE A 414 30.62 -3.52 -22.77
CA ILE A 414 30.70 -2.99 -24.14
C ILE A 414 31.66 -3.82 -25.01
N LEU A 415 31.12 -4.33 -26.11
CA LEU A 415 31.76 -4.88 -27.33
C LEU A 415 32.36 -6.30 -27.35
N PHE A 416 32.72 -6.94 -26.24
CA PHE A 416 32.99 -8.40 -26.21
C PHE A 416 32.60 -9.00 -24.85
N ASP A 417 31.47 -9.70 -24.79
CA ASP A 417 30.85 -10.13 -23.53
C ASP A 417 31.47 -11.42 -22.97
N GLY A 418 32.15 -11.32 -21.82
CA GLY A 418 32.66 -12.48 -21.10
C GLY A 418 33.21 -12.16 -19.71
N GLY A 419 32.49 -12.61 -18.69
CA GLY A 419 32.95 -12.58 -17.31
C GLY A 419 33.99 -13.66 -17.02
N ASN A 420 34.57 -13.60 -15.83
CA ASN A 420 35.60 -14.53 -15.39
C ASN A 420 34.98 -15.73 -14.64
N THR A 421 35.60 -16.90 -14.74
CA THR A 421 35.16 -18.13 -14.06
C THR A 421 36.22 -18.64 -13.08
N GLY A 422 35.86 -18.86 -11.82
CA GLY A 422 36.75 -19.44 -10.80
C GLY A 422 36.93 -18.53 -9.59
N PHE A 423 38.17 -18.27 -9.17
CA PHE A 423 38.50 -17.62 -7.91
C PHE A 423 39.41 -16.39 -8.11
N GLY A 424 38.97 -15.20 -7.70
CA GLY A 424 39.83 -14.02 -7.58
C GLY A 424 40.41 -13.47 -8.89
N ASN A 425 39.80 -13.77 -10.04
CA ASN A 425 40.28 -13.26 -11.32
C ASN A 425 39.88 -11.78 -11.53
N SER A 426 40.65 -11.03 -12.31
CA SER A 426 40.41 -9.62 -12.63
C SER A 426 40.52 -9.33 -14.12
N GLY A 427 39.57 -8.58 -14.68
CA GLY A 427 39.50 -8.26 -16.11
C GLY A 427 38.41 -9.05 -16.84
N ASN A 428 38.69 -9.63 -18.01
CA ASN A 428 37.68 -10.24 -18.89
C ASN A 428 38.06 -11.68 -19.31
N PHE A 429 37.08 -12.57 -19.47
CA PHE A 429 37.26 -13.95 -19.99
C PHE A 429 38.32 -14.82 -19.28
N ASN A 430 38.74 -14.52 -18.05
CA ASN A 430 39.75 -15.34 -17.38
C ASN A 430 39.10 -16.57 -16.71
N THR A 431 39.76 -17.73 -16.78
CA THR A 431 39.29 -18.98 -16.17
C THR A 431 40.34 -19.58 -15.25
N GLY A 432 39.99 -19.83 -13.98
CA GLY A 432 40.86 -20.45 -12.98
C GLY A 432 41.05 -19.58 -11.74
N VAL A 433 42.29 -19.41 -11.26
CA VAL A 433 42.59 -18.75 -9.97
C VAL A 433 43.49 -17.53 -10.15
N GLY A 434 43.08 -16.36 -9.68
CA GLY A 434 43.95 -15.20 -9.48
C GLY A 434 44.56 -14.59 -10.75
N ASN A 435 43.97 -14.81 -11.92
CA ASN A 435 44.47 -14.24 -13.18
C ASN A 435 44.09 -12.75 -13.32
N ALA A 436 44.90 -11.97 -14.05
CA ALA A 436 44.68 -10.55 -14.28
C ALA A 436 44.83 -10.19 -15.77
N GLY A 437 43.85 -9.46 -16.34
CA GLY A 437 43.87 -9.05 -17.75
C GLY A 437 42.78 -9.76 -18.56
N SER A 438 43.10 -10.29 -19.74
CA SER A 438 42.10 -10.84 -20.67
C SER A 438 42.43 -12.25 -21.19
N PHE A 439 41.42 -13.12 -21.29
CA PHE A 439 41.50 -14.45 -21.93
C PHE A 439 42.55 -15.41 -21.33
N ASN A 440 42.91 -15.26 -20.05
CA ASN A 440 43.90 -16.14 -19.41
C ASN A 440 43.24 -17.40 -18.83
N VAL A 441 43.90 -18.56 -18.95
CA VAL A 441 43.41 -19.86 -18.46
C VAL A 441 44.45 -20.50 -17.52
N GLY A 442 44.02 -20.84 -16.30
CA GLY A 442 44.86 -21.45 -15.27
C GLY A 442 45.04 -20.56 -14.05
N ASN A 443 46.27 -20.41 -13.54
CA ASN A 443 46.49 -19.80 -12.22
C ASN A 443 47.53 -18.66 -12.24
N PHE A 444 47.19 -17.51 -11.63
CA PHE A 444 48.08 -16.39 -11.38
C PHE A 444 48.78 -15.83 -12.64
N ASN A 445 48.13 -15.94 -13.81
CA ASN A 445 48.63 -15.36 -15.05
C ASN A 445 48.25 -13.87 -15.14
N SER A 446 49.08 -13.07 -15.79
CA SER A 446 48.84 -11.64 -16.01
C SER A 446 49.07 -11.25 -17.48
N GLY A 447 48.20 -10.38 -18.02
CA GLY A 447 48.28 -9.96 -19.42
C GLY A 447 47.17 -10.56 -20.28
N GLY A 448 47.53 -11.13 -21.44
CA GLY A 448 46.59 -11.54 -22.49
C GLY A 448 46.83 -12.96 -23.00
N PHE A 449 45.77 -13.75 -23.17
CA PHE A 449 45.83 -15.07 -23.83
C PHE A 449 46.85 -16.05 -23.20
N ALA A 450 47.14 -15.92 -21.90
CA ALA A 450 48.10 -16.79 -21.23
C ALA A 450 47.44 -18.08 -20.71
N THR A 451 48.00 -19.23 -21.06
CA THR A 451 47.54 -20.57 -20.63
C THR A 451 48.58 -21.25 -19.75
N GLY A 452 48.20 -21.66 -18.54
CA GLY A 452 49.04 -22.39 -17.59
C GLY A 452 49.16 -21.67 -16.24
N SER A 453 50.37 -21.41 -15.72
CA SER A 453 50.46 -20.76 -14.39
C SER A 453 51.63 -19.79 -14.19
N PHE A 454 51.40 -18.71 -13.46
CA PHE A 454 52.40 -17.68 -13.12
C PHE A 454 53.06 -17.01 -14.33
N ASN A 455 52.34 -16.88 -15.46
CA ASN A 455 52.86 -16.19 -16.63
C ASN A 455 52.57 -14.67 -16.58
N SER A 456 53.41 -13.85 -17.21
CA SER A 456 53.15 -12.42 -17.45
C SER A 456 53.44 -12.02 -18.89
N GLY A 457 52.48 -11.53 -19.66
CA GLY A 457 52.67 -11.11 -21.06
C GLY A 457 51.47 -11.43 -21.96
N ILE A 458 51.67 -11.38 -23.27
CA ILE A 458 50.65 -11.70 -24.29
C ILE A 458 51.03 -12.98 -25.06
N ASP A 459 50.06 -13.87 -25.32
CA ASP A 459 50.22 -15.12 -26.07
C ASP A 459 51.26 -16.06 -25.43
N VAL A 460 51.02 -16.50 -24.20
CA VAL A 460 51.99 -17.28 -23.41
C VAL A 460 51.42 -18.66 -23.03
N THR A 461 52.16 -19.74 -23.28
CA THR A 461 51.73 -21.10 -22.91
C THR A 461 52.75 -21.81 -22.02
N GLY A 462 52.32 -22.37 -20.90
CA GLY A 462 53.17 -23.09 -19.93
C GLY A 462 53.23 -22.37 -18.58
N SER A 463 54.37 -22.33 -17.90
CA SER A 463 54.43 -21.71 -16.56
C SER A 463 55.67 -20.87 -16.26
N PHE A 464 55.51 -19.85 -15.41
CA PHE A 464 56.57 -18.94 -14.95
C PHE A 464 57.26 -18.15 -16.06
N ASN A 465 56.61 -17.93 -17.21
CA ASN A 465 57.18 -17.16 -18.32
C ASN A 465 56.84 -15.66 -18.20
N SER A 466 57.72 -14.78 -18.67
CA SER A 466 57.55 -13.32 -18.67
C SER A 466 57.85 -12.71 -20.04
N GLY A 467 57.00 -11.81 -20.52
CA GLY A 467 57.01 -11.27 -21.88
C GLY A 467 56.22 -12.15 -22.88
N ASP A 468 56.21 -11.74 -24.14
CA ASP A 468 55.17 -12.14 -25.11
C ASP A 468 55.57 -13.32 -26.02
N ASN A 469 54.59 -14.08 -26.51
CA ASN A 469 54.78 -15.16 -27.49
C ASN A 469 55.72 -16.27 -27.00
N ASN A 470 55.67 -16.59 -25.70
CA ASN A 470 56.54 -17.58 -25.05
C ASN A 470 55.84 -18.92 -24.83
N THR A 471 56.52 -20.04 -25.08
CA THR A 471 56.02 -21.40 -24.85
C THR A 471 56.98 -22.24 -24.00
N GLY A 472 56.52 -22.77 -22.87
CA GLY A 472 57.28 -23.67 -21.99
C GLY A 472 57.42 -23.14 -20.56
N PHE A 473 58.62 -23.15 -19.98
CA PHE A 473 58.83 -22.90 -18.55
C PHE A 473 59.93 -21.86 -18.24
N PHE A 474 59.69 -20.91 -17.34
CA PHE A 474 60.71 -19.96 -16.86
C PHE A 474 61.40 -19.11 -17.97
N ASN A 475 60.73 -18.84 -19.10
CA ASN A 475 61.29 -18.03 -20.18
C ASN A 475 61.03 -16.53 -19.96
N ALA A 476 61.98 -15.64 -20.29
CA ALA A 476 61.85 -14.19 -20.14
C ALA A 476 62.20 -13.44 -21.44
N GLY A 477 61.34 -12.52 -21.89
CA GLY A 477 61.49 -11.76 -23.14
C GLY A 477 60.45 -12.17 -24.18
N ARG A 478 60.75 -12.17 -25.49
CA ARG A 478 59.75 -12.42 -26.55
C ARG A 478 60.09 -13.60 -27.47
N PHE A 479 59.07 -14.31 -27.94
CA PHE A 479 59.18 -15.39 -28.95
C PHE A 479 60.07 -16.58 -28.51
N ASN A 480 60.08 -16.94 -27.22
CA ASN A 480 60.93 -18.00 -26.70
C ASN A 480 60.18 -19.34 -26.58
N THR A 481 60.81 -20.46 -26.97
CA THR A 481 60.27 -21.81 -26.77
C THR A 481 61.21 -22.70 -25.94
N GLY A 482 60.69 -23.45 -24.97
CA GLY A 482 61.46 -24.39 -24.13
C GLY A 482 61.58 -23.92 -22.68
N PHE A 483 62.78 -23.91 -22.08
CA PHE A 483 62.91 -23.63 -20.65
C PHE A 483 64.08 -22.73 -20.22
N TRP A 484 63.85 -21.88 -19.20
CA TRP A 484 64.86 -21.01 -18.60
C TRP A 484 65.58 -20.08 -19.60
N ASN A 485 64.96 -19.75 -20.74
CA ASN A 485 65.54 -18.83 -21.72
C ASN A 485 65.36 -17.36 -21.32
N SER A 486 66.26 -16.48 -21.75
CA SER A 486 66.16 -15.03 -21.54
C SER A 486 66.51 -14.25 -22.80
N GLY A 487 65.86 -13.11 -23.03
CA GLY A 487 65.99 -12.34 -24.27
C GLY A 487 64.94 -12.73 -25.31
N ASN A 488 65.23 -12.52 -26.60
CA ASN A 488 64.25 -12.68 -27.68
C ASN A 488 64.64 -13.80 -28.65
N THR A 489 63.64 -14.53 -29.14
CA THR A 489 63.74 -15.54 -30.22
C THR A 489 64.53 -16.81 -29.84
N ASN A 490 64.56 -17.15 -28.55
CA ASN A 490 65.23 -18.36 -28.08
C ASN A 490 64.41 -19.63 -28.41
N THR A 491 65.09 -20.76 -28.61
CA THR A 491 64.42 -22.07 -28.60
C THR A 491 65.34 -23.10 -27.97
N GLY A 492 64.86 -23.87 -27.01
CA GLY A 492 65.64 -24.84 -26.24
C GLY A 492 65.75 -24.45 -24.76
N GLY A 493 66.93 -24.59 -24.16
CA GLY A 493 67.10 -24.46 -22.70
C GLY A 493 68.23 -23.51 -22.30
N PHE A 494 68.04 -22.71 -21.24
CA PHE A 494 69.07 -21.85 -20.62
C PHE A 494 69.77 -20.84 -21.54
N ASN A 495 69.14 -20.42 -22.64
CA ASN A 495 69.76 -19.47 -23.57
C ASN A 495 69.62 -18.02 -23.07
N SER A 496 70.51 -17.12 -23.51
CA SER A 496 70.52 -15.72 -23.07
C SER A 496 70.90 -14.74 -24.18
N GLY A 497 69.94 -13.96 -24.67
CA GLY A 497 70.18 -12.94 -25.71
C GLY A 497 69.48 -13.25 -27.01
N ALA A 498 69.72 -12.42 -28.04
CA ALA A 498 68.94 -12.34 -29.28
C ALA A 498 69.19 -13.50 -30.26
N LEU A 499 69.10 -14.71 -29.74
CA LEU A 499 69.36 -15.91 -30.48
C LEU A 499 68.59 -17.11 -29.94
N ASN A 500 68.77 -18.27 -30.52
CA ASN A 500 68.07 -18.85 -31.65
C ASN A 500 68.54 -20.29 -31.52
N THR A 501 67.62 -21.09 -31.01
CA THR A 501 67.57 -22.49 -31.40
C THR A 501 68.75 -23.36 -30.86
N GLY A 502 69.00 -23.36 -29.54
CA GLY A 502 69.93 -24.34 -28.94
C GLY A 502 69.69 -24.74 -27.48
N PHE A 503 70.43 -25.75 -26.99
CA PHE A 503 70.47 -26.08 -25.56
C PHE A 503 71.75 -25.55 -24.91
N GLY A 504 71.62 -24.61 -23.98
CA GLY A 504 72.70 -24.02 -23.19
C GLY A 504 73.63 -23.11 -23.98
N SER A 505 73.15 -22.44 -25.04
CA SER A 505 74.00 -21.59 -25.87
C SER A 505 74.04 -20.16 -25.33
N SER A 506 75.24 -19.67 -25.06
CA SER A 506 75.51 -18.29 -24.61
C SER A 506 76.06 -17.39 -25.74
N VAL A 507 75.94 -17.82 -27.00
CA VAL A 507 76.55 -17.15 -28.16
C VAL A 507 75.58 -17.15 -29.32
N ASP A 508 75.36 -15.98 -29.89
CA ASP A 508 74.55 -15.77 -31.08
C ASP A 508 75.12 -16.54 -32.32
N GLN A 509 74.58 -17.73 -32.63
CA GLN A 509 74.74 -18.41 -33.94
C GLN A 509 74.36 -17.41 -35.03
N ALA A 510 75.24 -17.08 -35.98
CA ALA A 510 74.95 -16.03 -36.97
C ALA A 510 73.73 -16.29 -37.89
N VAL A 511 73.05 -17.43 -37.72
CA VAL A 511 72.18 -18.12 -38.66
C VAL A 511 71.32 -19.19 -37.92
N PRO A 512 70.06 -19.46 -38.34
CA PRO A 512 69.08 -20.26 -37.58
C PRO A 512 69.34 -21.79 -37.57
N ASN A 513 70.15 -22.28 -36.62
CA ASN A 513 70.34 -23.72 -36.36
C ASN A 513 69.61 -24.17 -35.10
N SER A 514 68.83 -25.26 -35.11
CA SER A 514 68.19 -25.86 -33.93
C SER A 514 68.88 -27.08 -33.33
N GLY A 515 69.09 -27.11 -32.01
CA GLY A 515 69.54 -28.30 -31.27
C GLY A 515 70.90 -28.13 -30.57
N TRP A 516 71.81 -29.12 -30.63
CA TRP A 516 73.08 -29.06 -29.87
C TRP A 516 74.31 -29.34 -30.74
N GLY A 517 75.26 -28.39 -30.74
CA GLY A 517 76.56 -28.55 -31.41
C GLY A 517 76.58 -28.25 -32.91
N ASN A 518 75.55 -27.63 -33.47
CA ASN A 518 75.48 -27.30 -34.90
C ASN A 518 76.34 -26.06 -35.26
N THR A 519 76.81 -26.01 -36.51
CA THR A 519 77.62 -24.93 -37.12
C THR A 519 77.13 -24.67 -38.55
N GLY A 520 77.15 -23.45 -39.08
CA GLY A 520 76.58 -23.14 -40.41
C GLY A 520 75.09 -22.72 -40.35
N ASN A 521 74.30 -22.76 -41.42
CA ASN A 521 73.01 -22.04 -41.54
C ASN A 521 71.77 -22.90 -41.82
N GLY A 522 70.84 -23.03 -40.87
CA GLY A 522 69.56 -23.71 -41.11
C GLY A 522 69.49 -25.14 -40.58
N ASN A 523 70.39 -25.52 -39.66
CA ASN A 523 70.64 -26.91 -39.30
C ASN A 523 69.87 -27.35 -38.05
N SER A 524 69.10 -28.43 -38.10
CA SER A 524 68.35 -29.03 -36.97
C SER A 524 68.97 -30.34 -36.46
N GLY A 525 68.98 -30.58 -35.14
CA GLY A 525 69.44 -31.83 -34.53
C GLY A 525 70.74 -31.71 -33.74
N PHE A 526 71.70 -32.62 -33.94
CA PHE A 526 72.90 -32.73 -33.10
C PHE A 526 74.19 -32.77 -33.93
N PHE A 527 75.12 -31.84 -33.66
CA PHE A 527 76.48 -31.80 -34.24
C PHE A 527 76.57 -31.60 -35.77
N ASN A 528 75.63 -30.87 -36.38
CA ASN A 528 75.50 -30.71 -37.84
C ASN A 528 76.22 -29.45 -38.37
N SER A 529 76.98 -29.56 -39.47
CA SER A 529 77.88 -28.50 -39.98
C SER A 529 77.63 -28.13 -41.46
N GLY A 530 77.26 -26.87 -41.76
CA GLY A 530 76.99 -26.37 -43.13
C GLY A 530 75.59 -25.76 -43.27
N ILE A 531 74.94 -25.75 -44.43
CA ILE A 531 73.63 -25.08 -44.64
C ILE A 531 72.45 -26.09 -44.67
N GLN A 532 71.29 -25.79 -44.08
CA GLN A 532 70.03 -26.57 -44.18
C GLN A 532 70.09 -28.06 -43.76
N ASN A 533 70.93 -28.42 -42.79
CA ASN A 533 71.19 -29.82 -42.42
C ASN A 533 70.30 -30.36 -41.27
N SER A 534 69.63 -31.50 -41.40
CA SER A 534 68.80 -32.08 -40.31
C SER A 534 69.20 -33.50 -39.88
N GLY A 535 69.68 -33.74 -38.64
CA GLY A 535 70.11 -35.10 -38.23
C GLY A 535 71.14 -35.16 -37.09
N PHE A 536 72.05 -36.15 -37.16
CA PHE A 536 73.15 -36.34 -36.21
C PHE A 536 74.51 -36.45 -36.93
N ARG A 537 75.39 -35.46 -36.73
CA ARG A 537 76.74 -35.32 -37.33
C ARG A 537 76.75 -35.14 -38.86
N ASN A 538 75.80 -34.38 -39.36
CA ASN A 538 75.70 -34.01 -40.77
C ASN A 538 76.85 -33.05 -41.14
N THR A 539 77.36 -33.08 -42.36
CA THR A 539 78.34 -32.08 -42.82
C THR A 539 78.15 -31.77 -44.30
N GLY A 540 78.02 -30.50 -44.70
CA GLY A 540 77.75 -30.02 -46.06
C GLY A 540 76.46 -29.19 -46.16
N ASP A 541 75.88 -29.06 -47.36
CA ASP A 541 74.69 -28.21 -47.57
C ASP A 541 73.49 -29.04 -48.03
N GLN A 542 72.40 -28.98 -47.25
CA GLN A 542 71.12 -29.71 -47.33
C GLN A 542 71.15 -31.15 -46.77
N ASN A 543 72.16 -31.51 -45.98
CA ASN A 543 72.52 -32.89 -45.61
C ASN A 543 71.83 -33.40 -44.34
N THR A 544 71.48 -34.69 -44.25
CA THR A 544 70.49 -35.20 -43.26
C THR A 544 70.83 -36.42 -42.35
N GLY A 545 72.08 -36.66 -41.93
CA GLY A 545 72.40 -37.84 -41.12
C GLY A 545 73.82 -38.06 -40.56
N PHE A 546 74.23 -39.21 -40.00
CA PHE A 546 74.00 -40.62 -40.38
C PHE A 546 72.74 -40.89 -41.21
N ALA A 547 72.94 -41.25 -42.49
CA ALA A 547 72.04 -41.05 -43.63
C ALA A 547 72.03 -39.62 -44.20
N ASN A 548 73.19 -39.08 -44.64
CA ASN A 548 73.25 -37.69 -45.10
C ASN A 548 72.71 -37.51 -46.53
N GLU A 549 71.50 -36.96 -46.65
CA GLU A 549 70.80 -36.68 -47.91
C GLU A 549 70.18 -35.26 -47.97
N GLY A 550 70.76 -34.38 -48.78
CA GLY A 550 70.01 -33.47 -49.67
C GLY A 550 70.97 -32.75 -50.64
N SER A 551 70.75 -32.83 -51.97
CA SER A 551 71.41 -32.14 -53.13
C SER A 551 72.94 -32.00 -53.24
N LEU A 552 73.67 -31.89 -52.14
CA LEU A 552 75.12 -31.77 -51.94
C LEU A 552 75.52 -32.68 -50.75
N ASP A 553 74.92 -33.87 -50.78
CA ASP A 553 74.74 -34.86 -49.72
C ASP A 553 76.06 -35.47 -49.27
N SER A 554 76.37 -35.52 -47.96
CA SER A 554 77.57 -36.28 -47.56
C SER A 554 77.71 -36.79 -46.12
N GLY A 555 78.14 -38.06 -45.97
CA GLY A 555 78.22 -38.80 -44.71
C GLY A 555 78.31 -40.34 -44.85
N PHE A 556 77.43 -41.07 -44.15
CA PHE A 556 77.14 -42.49 -44.38
C PHE A 556 75.68 -42.62 -44.83
N PHE A 557 75.35 -43.56 -45.73
CA PHE A 557 74.07 -43.70 -46.45
C PHE A 557 73.63 -42.39 -47.17
N ASN A 558 74.29 -41.99 -48.26
CA ASN A 558 74.10 -40.63 -48.84
C ASN A 558 73.33 -40.62 -50.17
N SER A 559 72.04 -40.35 -50.10
CA SER A 559 71.06 -40.19 -51.20
C SER A 559 70.89 -38.69 -51.59
N GLY A 560 69.86 -38.21 -52.36
CA GLY A 560 69.51 -36.77 -52.68
C GLY A 560 69.87 -35.96 -53.99
N ALA A 561 69.12 -36.17 -55.09
CA ALA A 561 69.00 -35.45 -56.39
C ALA A 561 70.13 -34.66 -57.15
N ASN A 562 70.99 -33.82 -56.54
CA ASN A 562 72.16 -33.22 -57.24
C ASN A 562 73.38 -34.08 -56.87
N ALA A 563 74.43 -33.59 -56.19
CA ALA A 563 75.69 -34.25 -55.82
C ALA A 563 75.69 -35.00 -54.49
N HIS A 564 75.77 -36.34 -54.49
CA HIS A 564 75.69 -37.16 -53.27
C HIS A 564 77.00 -37.95 -53.03
N VAL A 565 77.56 -37.96 -51.82
CA VAL A 565 78.98 -38.30 -51.60
C VAL A 565 79.25 -39.01 -50.26
N GLY A 566 79.89 -40.20 -50.28
CA GLY A 566 80.39 -40.88 -49.06
C GLY A 566 80.35 -42.42 -49.11
N VAL A 567 79.53 -43.09 -48.27
CA VAL A 567 79.39 -44.57 -48.19
C VAL A 567 77.91 -45.01 -48.28
N MET A 568 77.58 -46.04 -49.05
CA MET A 568 76.21 -46.37 -49.51
C MET A 568 75.51 -45.18 -50.14
N ASN A 569 76.03 -44.70 -51.28
CA ASN A 569 75.57 -43.44 -51.87
C ASN A 569 74.67 -43.64 -53.07
N SER A 570 74.02 -42.56 -53.47
CA SER A 570 73.19 -42.60 -54.65
C SER A 570 73.02 -41.28 -55.39
N GLY A 571 74.09 -40.47 -55.64
CA GLY A 571 74.04 -39.37 -56.64
C GLY A 571 75.14 -38.30 -56.78
N GLY A 572 74.92 -37.26 -57.60
CA GLY A 572 75.99 -36.52 -58.33
C GLY A 572 75.78 -35.12 -59.01
N SER A 573 76.86 -34.37 -59.20
CA SER A 573 76.82 -32.95 -59.59
C SER A 573 76.20 -32.61 -60.95
N GLY A 574 75.33 -31.60 -60.98
CA GLY A 574 74.85 -30.93 -62.21
C GLY A 574 75.83 -29.89 -62.76
N GLY A 575 75.49 -29.14 -63.82
CA GLY A 575 74.32 -29.26 -64.71
C GLY A 575 74.80 -29.22 -66.18
N ALA A 576 74.37 -30.11 -67.06
CA ALA A 576 73.23 -31.03 -66.99
C ALA A 576 73.50 -32.38 -66.27
N GLY A 577 73.04 -32.48 -65.01
CA GLY A 577 72.69 -33.71 -64.25
C GLY A 577 73.77 -34.72 -63.76
N GLY A 578 74.01 -34.82 -62.45
CA GLY A 578 73.81 -36.12 -61.74
C GLY A 578 74.96 -37.11 -61.38
N ILE A 579 76.27 -36.86 -61.61
CA ILE A 579 77.44 -37.81 -61.45
C ILE A 579 77.50 -38.76 -60.19
N LYS A 580 76.75 -39.89 -60.10
CA LYS A 580 76.49 -40.64 -58.83
C LYS A 580 77.70 -41.24 -58.08
N ALA A 581 78.14 -40.77 -56.88
CA ALA A 581 79.52 -40.99 -56.35
C ALA A 581 79.77 -41.57 -54.91
N GLY A 582 80.91 -42.28 -54.71
CA GLY A 582 81.35 -42.94 -53.45
C GLY A 582 81.42 -44.50 -53.44
N PHE A 583 81.07 -45.20 -52.35
CA PHE A 583 81.04 -46.69 -52.21
C PHE A 583 79.63 -47.29 -52.09
N PHE A 584 79.40 -48.52 -52.58
CA PHE A 584 78.06 -49.13 -52.75
C PHE A 584 77.11 -48.13 -53.44
N ASN A 585 77.49 -47.64 -54.62
CA ASN A 585 76.75 -46.58 -55.30
C ASN A 585 75.62 -47.12 -56.16
N SER A 586 74.55 -46.34 -56.26
CA SER A 586 73.40 -46.69 -57.08
C SER A 586 72.73 -45.48 -57.75
N GLY A 587 72.15 -45.70 -58.93
CA GLY A 587 71.27 -44.76 -59.66
C GLY A 587 71.94 -43.90 -60.74
N THR A 588 71.18 -42.97 -61.33
CA THR A 588 71.54 -42.09 -62.47
C THR A 588 71.97 -40.66 -62.16
N GLY A 589 73.06 -40.24 -62.81
CA GLY A 589 73.10 -38.94 -63.47
C GLY A 589 73.16 -39.11 -64.97
N ALA A 590 73.45 -38.01 -65.67
CA ALA A 590 74.16 -38.08 -66.94
C ALA A 590 75.58 -38.67 -66.78
N ILE A 591 76.03 -38.97 -65.56
CA ILE A 591 77.07 -39.99 -65.29
C ILE A 591 76.64 -40.82 -64.05
N VAL A 592 76.80 -42.14 -64.10
CA VAL A 592 76.76 -43.03 -62.91
C VAL A 592 78.18 -43.45 -62.58
N SER A 593 78.65 -43.14 -61.36
CA SER A 593 80.07 -43.26 -61.01
C SER A 593 80.28 -44.07 -59.74
N GLY A 594 80.11 -45.39 -59.82
CA GLY A 594 80.72 -46.28 -58.83
C GLY A 594 80.01 -47.59 -58.53
N PHE A 595 80.55 -48.27 -57.53
CA PHE A 595 80.59 -49.73 -57.55
C PHE A 595 79.21 -50.39 -57.35
N PHE A 596 78.83 -51.37 -58.18
CA PHE A 596 79.64 -52.05 -59.21
C PHE A 596 79.54 -51.47 -60.64
N ASN A 597 78.88 -50.32 -60.84
CA ASN A 597 78.78 -49.65 -62.13
C ASN A 597 79.91 -48.61 -62.30
N SER A 598 81.07 -49.04 -62.79
CA SER A 598 82.24 -48.20 -63.00
C SER A 598 82.17 -47.41 -64.31
N GLY A 599 81.32 -46.38 -64.31
CA GLY A 599 81.25 -45.37 -65.37
C GLY A 599 82.24 -44.22 -65.18
N SER A 600 83.04 -43.90 -66.21
CA SER A 600 84.10 -42.88 -66.09
C SER A 600 83.73 -41.51 -66.67
N ILE A 601 83.22 -41.46 -67.90
CA ILE A 601 82.80 -40.25 -68.63
C ILE A 601 81.81 -40.59 -69.75
N GLY A 602 80.83 -39.72 -69.98
CA GLY A 602 79.63 -40.05 -70.77
C GLY A 602 78.56 -40.74 -69.92
N GLU A 603 77.35 -40.91 -70.47
CA GLU A 603 76.18 -41.47 -69.76
C GLU A 603 76.30 -42.99 -69.56
N THR A 604 77.30 -43.40 -68.79
CA THR A 604 77.46 -44.77 -68.36
C THR A 604 76.35 -45.11 -67.39
N SER A 605 75.53 -46.09 -67.78
CA SER A 605 74.29 -46.45 -67.11
C SER A 605 74.04 -47.96 -67.28
N GLY A 606 73.28 -48.57 -66.36
CA GLY A 606 73.06 -50.03 -66.37
C GLY A 606 74.14 -50.84 -65.63
N PHE A 607 73.89 -52.14 -65.46
CA PHE A 607 74.47 -52.94 -64.38
C PHE A 607 75.73 -53.74 -64.78
N PHE A 608 76.75 -53.66 -63.92
CA PHE A 608 78.11 -54.20 -64.16
C PHE A 608 78.72 -53.70 -65.48
N ASN A 609 78.22 -52.57 -66.00
CA ASN A 609 78.78 -51.92 -67.18
C ASN A 609 80.05 -51.18 -66.79
N SER A 610 81.00 -51.16 -67.72
CA SER A 610 82.31 -50.56 -67.52
C SER A 610 82.86 -49.98 -68.83
N GLY A 611 83.70 -48.95 -68.73
CA GLY A 611 84.30 -48.28 -69.89
C GLY A 611 83.70 -46.91 -70.19
N GLY A 612 84.42 -46.10 -70.99
CA GLY A 612 84.09 -44.69 -71.24
C GLY A 612 83.39 -44.43 -72.57
N GLY A 613 82.48 -43.46 -72.56
CA GLY A 613 81.54 -43.17 -73.65
C GLY A 613 80.09 -43.44 -73.23
N PHE A 614 79.19 -43.44 -74.21
CA PHE A 614 77.76 -43.74 -74.00
C PHE A 614 77.54 -45.25 -73.93
N ASN A 615 78.18 -45.91 -72.95
CA ASN A 615 78.01 -47.33 -72.71
C ASN A 615 76.71 -47.58 -71.94
N SER A 616 75.73 -48.13 -72.66
CA SER A 616 74.42 -48.51 -72.14
C SER A 616 74.16 -49.99 -72.42
N GLY A 617 73.47 -50.69 -71.51
CA GLY A 617 73.15 -52.11 -71.66
C GLY A 617 73.47 -52.96 -70.42
N LEU A 618 74.06 -54.14 -70.61
CA LEU A 618 74.40 -55.05 -69.51
C LEU A 618 75.70 -55.82 -69.77
N ASN A 619 76.63 -55.71 -68.81
CA ASN A 619 78.01 -56.22 -68.92
C ASN A 619 78.68 -55.84 -70.27
N ASN A 620 78.41 -54.62 -70.73
CA ASN A 620 79.13 -54.02 -71.86
C ASN A 620 80.45 -53.44 -71.36
N ALA A 621 81.50 -53.65 -72.14
CA ALA A 621 82.88 -53.32 -71.77
C ALA A 621 83.64 -52.80 -73.01
N GLY A 622 83.61 -51.48 -73.23
CA GLY A 622 84.12 -50.90 -74.48
C GLY A 622 84.24 -49.37 -74.45
N GLY A 623 84.76 -48.81 -75.55
CA GLY A 623 84.87 -47.36 -75.76
C GLY A 623 83.85 -46.84 -76.77
N GLY A 624 83.43 -45.59 -76.65
CA GLY A 624 82.47 -44.98 -77.59
C GLY A 624 81.01 -45.26 -77.23
N SER A 625 80.13 -45.35 -78.23
CA SER A 625 78.68 -45.46 -78.06
C SER A 625 78.20 -46.91 -78.16
N ASN A 626 78.66 -47.77 -77.26
CA ASN A 626 78.26 -49.18 -77.27
C ASN A 626 76.86 -49.36 -76.69
N SER A 627 76.01 -50.07 -77.42
CA SER A 627 74.63 -50.38 -77.05
C SER A 627 74.32 -51.85 -77.32
N GLY A 628 73.56 -52.50 -76.45
CA GLY A 628 73.26 -53.94 -76.55
C GLY A 628 73.73 -54.72 -75.32
N ALA A 629 74.28 -55.92 -75.50
CA ALA A 629 74.71 -56.75 -74.37
C ALA A 629 75.95 -57.61 -74.69
N PHE A 630 76.83 -57.75 -73.70
CA PHE A 630 78.11 -58.45 -73.80
C PHE A 630 79.02 -57.95 -74.95
N ASN A 631 78.81 -56.71 -75.40
CA ASN A 631 79.64 -56.08 -76.43
C ASN A 631 80.98 -55.68 -75.82
N ARG A 632 82.07 -55.96 -76.55
CA ARG A 632 83.46 -55.84 -76.07
C ARG A 632 84.37 -55.00 -76.98
N GLY A 633 83.81 -54.40 -78.04
CA GLY A 633 84.49 -53.51 -78.96
C GLY A 633 84.09 -52.05 -78.78
N THR A 634 84.20 -51.27 -79.85
CA THR A 634 83.90 -49.82 -79.89
C THR A 634 82.80 -49.50 -80.88
N ASP A 635 81.90 -48.59 -80.51
CA ASP A 635 80.68 -48.20 -81.26
C ASP A 635 79.84 -49.40 -81.73
N GLN A 636 79.89 -50.51 -80.99
CA GLN A 636 79.17 -51.74 -81.31
C GLN A 636 77.70 -51.64 -80.90
N SER A 637 76.83 -52.06 -81.81
CA SER A 637 75.40 -52.25 -81.56
C SER A 637 75.04 -53.75 -81.65
N GLY A 638 73.89 -54.15 -81.10
CA GLY A 638 73.42 -55.55 -81.16
C GLY A 638 73.97 -56.45 -80.05
N PHE A 639 73.94 -57.76 -80.27
CA PHE A 639 74.35 -58.78 -79.30
C PHE A 639 75.64 -59.45 -79.79
N PHE A 640 76.72 -59.38 -79.00
CA PHE A 640 78.06 -59.87 -79.35
C PHE A 640 78.73 -59.16 -80.56
N GLY A 641 78.26 -57.97 -80.94
CA GLY A 641 78.97 -57.01 -81.82
C GLY A 641 79.17 -57.41 -83.29
N GLN A 642 78.07 -57.60 -84.04
CA GLN A 642 78.06 -57.64 -85.52
C GLN A 642 77.57 -56.31 -86.11
#